data_AF-A0A845GHT7-F1
#
_entry.id   AF-A0A845GHT7-F1
#
_cell.length_a   1.000
_cell.length_b   1.000
_cell.length_c   1.000
_cell.angle_alpha   90.00
_cell.angle_beta   90.00
_cell.angle_gamma   90.00
#
_symmetry.space_group_name_H-M   'P 1'
#
loop_
_entity.id
_entity.type
_entity.pdbx_description
1 polymer ?
#
loop_
_entity_poly.entity_id
_entity_poly.type
_entity_poly.pdbx_seq_one_letter_code
_entity_poly.pdbx_strand_id
1 'polypeptide(L)'
;MATIPTFEELLLEVHQSLGLKFEQKDKNKLSRLEKPLADHLERVDALLGEIFTALGLEGMARFKAMDDVLEWSAFDKSVELDTWTYVADRRQILWHLFGHSYAPALGRRLAFWTLHERLDTGMPGGRFWFLPGAREDAGARRLIMPVAQVVDWLRDLLGAPMEQARVGLGGKAAQERQQRIDDARKDIDVYASMARELDNWRQGRLPHASTIEKYFPDDAKLEFKGTLRPTPDLPLPERLQGAINFVKAKGLDAEALRDEIPITEVGRLEAILAYQASDADAQRFVELTEERWSAPSMATIRRRLIIARMVQDGYRRLGRFLLGEDFDEHCADPVRNKVLQLVELFKVGYNLTIQAAKESDDPQEQDVWFDSRLTPWDKEGIFLAIAPSRRETGARELSELLSRAFAAMHPGGPLDDLVGHDEASAKCIAERELRRIIACEKEREAVQSCIASLAWGSPFRKLQQQTEYWVVYQVAPSPELPVRIREMACVRARELARTPSEALGAIVLHLHALFHCDRADRPKEMRQQVEQLLALAESNPAYGEWGAVLLNYKAKHHLAINEFEAARESFNAALQACHARSYGPVRGEIARDAFALLVERPPVGFSLGNYEGYMRNMLAFGALSLDDERKLPTLEDTACVVSEYFWENQYAPYPGEPVEEPLARKHTEAIIGTDTMEIILRADWDGLDAWMGRNADLRDKRLRHVRGETVLMTWLGGLYQCRTTKHLHPQIGPIEEVAPIANALERNLREAALRVVKKWPKLINLADFKKQTPLLLAARNGDAAMVAVLLEAGADAEWLDVRGNSAMDLALASGISLCVDALSYWKRGIIQEFSK
;
A
#
# COMPACT_ATOMS: atom_id res chain seq x y z
N MET A 1 -14.71 -0.38 -10.86
CA MET A 1 -13.47 0.36 -11.18
C MET A 1 -12.45 -0.66 -11.64
N ALA A 2 -11.68 -0.35 -12.67
CA ALA A 2 -10.68 -1.24 -13.25
C ALA A 2 -9.29 -0.83 -12.73
N THR A 3 -9.15 -0.80 -11.41
CA THR A 3 -7.93 -0.39 -10.70
C THR A 3 -7.29 -1.63 -10.05
N ILE A 4 -5.98 -1.56 -9.84
CA ILE A 4 -5.29 -2.44 -8.89
C ILE A 4 -5.92 -2.20 -7.50
N PRO A 5 -6.26 -3.25 -6.74
CA PRO A 5 -6.81 -3.09 -5.40
C PRO A 5 -5.83 -2.38 -4.47
N THR A 6 -6.33 -1.49 -3.62
CA THR A 6 -5.48 -0.94 -2.57
C THR A 6 -5.34 -1.93 -1.41
N PHE A 7 -4.31 -1.76 -0.59
CA PHE A 7 -4.13 -2.56 0.62
C PHE A 7 -5.38 -2.54 1.53
N GLU A 8 -6.03 -1.39 1.69
CA GLU A 8 -7.27 -1.26 2.47
C GLU A 8 -8.43 -2.04 1.86
N GLU A 9 -8.56 -2.07 0.52
CA GLU A 9 -9.57 -2.90 -0.14
C GLU A 9 -9.33 -4.39 0.15
N LEU A 10 -8.09 -4.86 0.09
CA LEU A 10 -7.73 -6.24 0.43
C LEU A 10 -8.06 -6.57 1.89
N LEU A 11 -7.73 -5.68 2.84
CA LEU A 11 -8.07 -5.86 4.26
C LEU A 11 -9.58 -5.94 4.48
N LEU A 12 -10.35 -5.06 3.83
CA LEU A 12 -11.81 -5.06 3.93
C LEU A 12 -12.44 -6.35 3.38
N GLU A 13 -11.86 -6.90 2.32
CA GLU A 13 -12.26 -8.18 1.74
C GLU A 13 -11.96 -9.37 2.68
N VAL A 14 -10.79 -9.38 3.32
CA VAL A 14 -10.42 -10.36 4.34
C VAL A 14 -11.34 -10.25 5.57
N HIS A 15 -11.56 -9.04 6.07
CA HIS A 15 -12.43 -8.75 7.21
C HIS A 15 -13.88 -9.23 6.99
N GLN A 16 -14.42 -8.94 5.81
CA GLN A 16 -15.74 -9.45 5.40
C GLN A 16 -15.75 -10.98 5.29
N SER A 17 -14.67 -11.57 4.77
CA SER A 17 -14.50 -13.02 4.70
C SER A 17 -14.26 -13.64 6.08
N LEU A 18 -13.94 -12.90 7.13
CA LEU A 18 -13.96 -13.41 8.51
C LEU A 18 -15.37 -13.37 9.14
N GLY A 19 -16.31 -12.67 8.51
CA GLY A 19 -17.66 -12.50 9.03
C GLY A 19 -17.75 -11.49 10.15
N LEU A 20 -16.83 -10.54 10.12
CA LEU A 20 -16.80 -9.40 11.00
C LEU A 20 -17.70 -8.29 10.43
N LYS A 21 -18.27 -7.47 11.32
CA LYS A 21 -19.18 -6.38 10.91
C LYS A 21 -18.38 -5.12 10.66
N PHE A 22 -18.68 -4.44 9.56
CA PHE A 22 -18.08 -3.15 9.25
C PHE A 22 -19.11 -2.25 8.55
N GLU A 23 -19.17 -0.97 8.92
CA GLU A 23 -20.14 -0.03 8.33
C GLU A 23 -19.80 0.28 6.87
N GLN A 24 -20.76 0.04 5.96
CA GLN A 24 -20.51 0.16 4.51
C GLN A 24 -20.08 1.56 4.06
N LYS A 25 -20.60 2.62 4.71
CA LYS A 25 -20.25 4.01 4.42
C LYS A 25 -18.77 4.30 4.70
N ASP A 26 -18.21 3.64 5.71
CA ASP A 26 -16.82 3.81 6.10
C ASP A 26 -15.86 3.01 5.20
N LYS A 27 -16.31 1.90 4.60
CA LYS A 27 -15.50 1.12 3.64
C LYS A 27 -15.08 1.95 2.43
N ASN A 28 -16.04 2.65 1.83
CA ASN A 28 -15.81 3.45 0.63
C ASN A 28 -14.90 4.65 0.92
N LYS A 29 -15.04 5.27 2.10
CA LYS A 29 -14.19 6.40 2.49
C LYS A 29 -12.75 5.98 2.73
N LEU A 30 -12.54 4.80 3.33
CA LEU A 30 -11.22 4.27 3.60
C LEU A 30 -10.47 3.94 2.29
N SER A 31 -11.08 3.13 1.41
CA SER A 31 -10.52 2.77 0.10
C SER A 31 -10.23 3.97 -0.82
N ARG A 32 -10.94 5.09 -0.65
CA ARG A 32 -10.76 6.30 -1.46
C ARG A 32 -9.83 7.36 -0.84
N LEU A 33 -9.27 7.12 0.35
CA LEU A 33 -8.46 8.08 1.10
C LEU A 33 -9.22 9.38 1.43
N GLU A 34 -10.53 9.27 1.69
CA GLU A 34 -11.41 10.41 1.97
C GLU A 34 -11.44 10.78 3.47
N LYS A 35 -10.89 9.95 4.36
CA LYS A 35 -10.74 10.26 5.79
C LYS A 35 -9.44 11.03 6.06
N PRO A 36 -9.39 11.90 7.09
CA PRO A 36 -8.13 12.51 7.56
C PRO A 36 -7.06 11.45 7.80
N LEU A 37 -5.77 11.78 7.66
CA LEU A 37 -4.69 10.79 7.68
C LEU A 37 -4.59 10.06 9.02
N ALA A 38 -4.64 10.79 10.14
CA ALA A 38 -4.63 10.19 11.48
C ALA A 38 -5.83 9.23 11.66
N ASP A 39 -6.99 9.68 11.21
CA ASP A 39 -8.22 8.90 11.18
C ASP A 39 -8.11 7.65 10.29
N HIS A 40 -7.42 7.74 9.17
CA HIS A 40 -7.20 6.64 8.25
C HIS A 40 -6.30 5.57 8.87
N LEU A 41 -5.16 5.99 9.43
CA LEU A 41 -4.17 5.09 10.05
C LEU A 41 -4.76 4.34 11.25
N GLU A 42 -5.48 5.02 12.14
CA GLU A 42 -6.15 4.37 13.28
C GLU A 42 -7.15 3.29 12.83
N ARG A 43 -7.85 3.52 11.71
CA ARG A 43 -8.86 2.60 11.19
C ARG A 43 -8.22 1.40 10.51
N VAL A 44 -7.10 1.58 9.82
CA VAL A 44 -6.31 0.47 9.26
C VAL A 44 -5.72 -0.39 10.37
N ASP A 45 -5.17 0.21 11.43
CA ASP A 45 -4.65 -0.52 12.60
C ASP A 45 -5.75 -1.32 13.31
N ALA A 46 -6.93 -0.70 13.52
CA ALA A 46 -8.09 -1.38 14.08
C ALA A 46 -8.53 -2.59 13.22
N LEU A 47 -8.59 -2.43 11.90
CA LEU A 47 -8.91 -3.52 10.97
C LEU A 47 -7.93 -4.69 11.07
N LEU A 48 -6.62 -4.40 11.07
CA LEU A 48 -5.58 -5.43 11.23
C LEU A 48 -5.70 -6.12 12.59
N GLY A 49 -5.95 -5.37 13.66
CA GLY A 49 -6.19 -5.90 15.00
C GLY A 49 -7.36 -6.87 15.03
N GLU A 50 -8.50 -6.48 14.47
CA GLU A 50 -9.70 -7.32 14.38
C GLU A 50 -9.46 -8.59 13.55
N ILE A 51 -8.75 -8.50 12.43
CA ILE A 51 -8.36 -9.65 11.59
C ILE A 51 -7.49 -10.62 12.39
N PHE A 52 -6.44 -10.14 13.05
CA PHE A 52 -5.52 -10.99 13.82
C PHE A 52 -6.21 -11.64 15.02
N THR A 53 -7.07 -10.90 15.73
CA THR A 53 -7.87 -11.47 16.82
C THR A 53 -8.81 -12.56 16.31
N ALA A 54 -9.50 -12.35 15.19
CA ALA A 54 -10.40 -13.36 14.61
C ALA A 54 -9.64 -14.63 14.18
N LEU A 55 -8.41 -14.50 13.67
CA LEU A 55 -7.54 -15.62 13.31
C LEU A 55 -6.87 -16.30 14.52
N GLY A 56 -7.05 -15.76 15.73
CA GLY A 56 -6.43 -16.27 16.96
C GLY A 56 -4.92 -16.07 17.00
N LEU A 57 -4.40 -15.02 16.36
CA LEU A 57 -2.97 -14.70 16.34
C LEU A 57 -2.60 -13.82 17.54
N GLU A 58 -1.72 -14.32 18.40
CA GLU A 58 -1.25 -13.65 19.61
C GLU A 58 0.28 -13.64 19.71
N GLY A 59 0.83 -12.76 20.56
CA GLY A 59 2.26 -12.68 20.86
C GLY A 59 3.16 -12.65 19.62
N MET A 60 4.11 -13.58 19.55
CA MET A 60 5.08 -13.67 18.45
C MET A 60 4.43 -14.01 17.10
N ALA A 61 3.35 -14.79 17.09
CA ALA A 61 2.63 -15.11 15.85
C ALA A 61 2.00 -13.87 15.22
N ARG A 62 1.42 -12.99 16.05
CA ARG A 62 0.91 -11.69 15.60
C ARG A 62 2.01 -10.77 15.09
N PHE A 63 3.15 -10.73 15.79
CA PHE A 63 4.30 -9.92 15.35
C PHE A 63 4.82 -10.35 13.98
N LYS A 64 5.05 -11.66 13.76
CA LYS A 64 5.47 -12.20 12.47
C LYS A 64 4.45 -11.94 11.37
N ALA A 65 3.17 -12.16 11.65
CA ALA A 65 2.11 -11.89 10.69
C ALA A 65 2.04 -10.40 10.30
N MET A 66 2.31 -9.48 11.23
CA MET A 66 2.39 -8.06 10.92
C MET A 66 3.57 -7.76 9.99
N ASP A 67 4.75 -8.32 10.26
CA ASP A 67 5.95 -8.12 9.43
C ASP A 67 5.72 -8.61 7.99
N ASP A 68 5.13 -9.79 7.83
CA ASP A 68 4.73 -10.35 6.54
C ASP A 68 3.72 -9.48 5.79
N VAL A 69 2.73 -8.94 6.52
CA VAL A 69 1.71 -8.05 5.95
C VAL A 69 2.33 -6.75 5.47
N LEU A 70 3.28 -6.18 6.22
CA LEU A 70 3.98 -4.94 5.85
C LEU A 70 4.88 -5.16 4.64
N GLU A 71 5.69 -6.21 4.62
CA GLU A 71 6.55 -6.57 3.48
C GLU A 71 5.70 -6.76 2.21
N TRP A 72 4.60 -7.51 2.34
CA TRP A 72 3.67 -7.72 1.23
C TRP A 72 3.00 -6.43 0.77
N SER A 73 2.54 -5.60 1.70
CA SER A 73 1.91 -4.32 1.36
C SER A 73 2.87 -3.41 0.59
N ALA A 74 4.16 -3.44 0.91
CA ALA A 74 5.17 -2.68 0.17
C ALA A 74 5.38 -3.24 -1.25
N PHE A 75 5.42 -4.56 -1.40
CA PHE A 75 5.51 -5.20 -2.72
C PHE A 75 4.29 -4.89 -3.58
N ASP A 76 3.08 -5.13 -3.08
CA ASP A 76 1.82 -4.85 -3.77
C ASP A 76 1.69 -3.36 -4.08
N LYS A 77 2.18 -2.48 -3.20
CA LYS A 77 2.23 -1.05 -3.44
C LYS A 77 3.13 -0.67 -4.61
N SER A 78 4.31 -1.27 -4.71
CA SER A 78 5.17 -1.08 -5.88
C SER A 78 4.48 -1.56 -7.16
N VAL A 79 3.79 -2.70 -7.10
CA VAL A 79 3.01 -3.20 -8.25
C VAL A 79 1.88 -2.23 -8.64
N GLU A 80 1.16 -1.66 -7.67
CA GLU A 80 0.12 -0.66 -7.90
C GLU A 80 0.70 0.60 -8.58
N LEU A 81 1.83 1.09 -8.08
CA LEU A 81 2.46 2.32 -8.58
C LEU A 81 3.11 2.17 -9.95
N ASP A 82 3.49 0.96 -10.35
CA ASP A 82 4.17 0.73 -11.62
C ASP A 82 3.27 0.08 -12.69
N THR A 83 2.02 -0.26 -12.36
CA THR A 83 1.09 -0.95 -13.27
C THR A 83 0.03 -0.03 -13.88
N TRP A 84 -0.10 -0.12 -15.21
CA TRP A 84 -1.16 0.52 -15.99
C TRP A 84 -2.21 -0.49 -16.43
N THR A 85 -3.48 -0.16 -16.22
CA THR A 85 -4.60 -1.09 -16.47
C THR A 85 -5.25 -0.94 -17.84
N TYR A 86 -4.93 0.12 -18.58
CA TYR A 86 -5.39 0.39 -19.96
C TYR A 86 -6.87 0.09 -20.18
N VAL A 87 -7.22 -0.91 -21.00
CA VAL A 87 -8.60 -1.27 -21.32
C VAL A 87 -9.13 -2.41 -20.46
N ALA A 88 -8.26 -3.18 -19.81
CA ALA A 88 -8.65 -4.37 -19.05
C ALA A 88 -9.79 -4.08 -18.07
N ASP A 89 -10.71 -5.04 -17.95
CA ASP A 89 -11.78 -4.96 -16.97
C ASP A 89 -11.33 -5.49 -15.60
N ARG A 90 -12.14 -5.24 -14.56
CA ARG A 90 -11.80 -5.62 -13.19
C ARG A 90 -11.61 -7.14 -13.01
N ARG A 91 -12.32 -7.99 -13.77
CA ARG A 91 -12.15 -9.45 -13.67
C ARG A 91 -10.79 -9.86 -14.20
N GLN A 92 -10.40 -9.33 -15.35
CA GLN A 92 -9.10 -9.58 -15.98
C GLN A 92 -7.96 -9.12 -15.06
N ILE A 93 -8.07 -7.90 -14.51
CA ILE A 93 -7.07 -7.35 -13.59
C ILE A 93 -6.89 -8.25 -12.37
N LEU A 94 -7.99 -8.59 -11.69
CA LEU A 94 -7.93 -9.44 -10.51
C LEU A 94 -7.41 -10.84 -10.86
N TRP A 95 -7.83 -11.42 -11.98
CA TRP A 95 -7.36 -12.74 -12.41
C TRP A 95 -5.84 -12.82 -12.55
N HIS A 96 -5.22 -11.81 -13.18
CA HIS A 96 -3.77 -11.77 -13.31
C HIS A 96 -3.06 -11.46 -11.99
N LEU A 97 -3.59 -10.56 -11.15
CA LEU A 97 -3.02 -10.31 -9.82
C LEU A 97 -3.06 -11.57 -8.94
N PHE A 98 -4.20 -12.27 -8.92
CA PHE A 98 -4.32 -13.53 -8.19
C PHE A 98 -3.37 -14.60 -8.71
N GLY A 99 -3.25 -14.72 -10.03
CA GLY A 99 -2.38 -15.70 -10.67
C GLY A 99 -0.89 -15.45 -10.45
N HIS A 100 -0.43 -14.26 -10.81
CA HIS A 100 1.01 -13.94 -10.83
C HIS A 100 1.57 -13.50 -9.48
N SER A 101 0.70 -13.21 -8.50
CA SER A 101 1.13 -12.59 -7.24
C SER A 101 0.42 -13.21 -6.05
N TYR A 102 -0.90 -13.05 -5.92
CA TYR A 102 -1.55 -13.25 -4.62
C TYR A 102 -1.62 -14.73 -4.21
N ALA A 103 -2.10 -15.62 -5.09
CA ALA A 103 -2.20 -17.04 -4.78
C ALA A 103 -0.83 -17.70 -4.49
N PRO A 104 0.20 -17.56 -5.35
CA PRO A 104 1.51 -18.14 -5.06
C PRO A 104 2.18 -17.54 -3.81
N ALA A 105 2.08 -16.22 -3.59
CA ALA A 105 2.65 -15.56 -2.42
C ALA A 105 1.96 -15.99 -1.12
N LEU A 106 0.63 -16.09 -1.11
CA LEU A 106 -0.12 -16.61 0.03
C LEU A 106 0.26 -18.05 0.36
N GLY A 107 0.45 -18.90 -0.65
CA GLY A 107 0.91 -20.28 -0.46
C GLY A 107 2.27 -20.33 0.26
N ARG A 108 3.24 -19.57 -0.25
CA ARG A 108 4.60 -19.50 0.32
C ARG A 108 4.62 -18.92 1.74
N ARG A 109 3.90 -17.83 2.01
CA ARG A 109 3.84 -17.23 3.36
C ARG A 109 3.17 -18.14 4.37
N LEU A 110 2.06 -18.78 3.99
CA LEU A 110 1.41 -19.74 4.89
C LEU A 110 2.29 -20.95 5.20
N ALA A 111 3.11 -21.41 4.23
CA ALA A 111 4.09 -22.46 4.49
C ALA A 111 5.10 -22.04 5.56
N PHE A 112 5.68 -20.83 5.48
CA PHE A 112 6.58 -20.31 6.52
C PHE A 112 5.93 -20.22 7.90
N TRP A 113 4.66 -19.81 7.97
CA TRP A 113 3.92 -19.82 9.24
C TRP A 113 3.77 -21.24 9.79
N THR A 114 3.52 -22.20 8.91
CA THR A 114 3.31 -23.62 9.28
C THR A 114 4.59 -24.32 9.73
N LEU A 115 5.77 -23.89 9.26
CA LEU A 115 7.06 -24.41 9.73
C LEU A 115 7.32 -24.12 11.22
N HIS A 116 6.74 -23.04 11.75
CA HIS A 116 6.83 -22.71 13.17
C HIS A 116 5.70 -23.31 14.00
N GLU A 117 4.47 -23.28 13.49
CA GLU A 117 3.28 -23.82 14.16
C GLU A 117 2.39 -24.56 13.15
N ARG A 118 2.27 -25.89 13.29
CA ARG A 118 1.48 -26.72 12.38
C ARG A 118 -0.02 -26.42 12.49
N LEU A 119 -0.56 -25.75 11.46
CA LEU A 119 -1.99 -25.41 11.33
C LEU A 119 -2.90 -26.65 11.17
N ASP A 120 -2.35 -27.76 10.70
CA ASP A 120 -3.04 -29.00 10.34
C ASP A 120 -2.99 -30.07 11.44
N THR A 121 -2.38 -29.80 12.60
CA THR A 121 -2.23 -30.76 13.70
C THR A 121 -3.55 -31.44 14.07
N GLY A 122 -3.72 -32.74 13.83
CA GLY A 122 -4.98 -33.44 14.14
C GLY A 122 -6.09 -33.33 13.08
N MET A 123 -5.83 -32.68 11.94
CA MET A 123 -6.70 -32.73 10.75
C MET A 123 -6.31 -33.92 9.86
N PRO A 124 -7.20 -34.41 8.98
CA PRO A 124 -6.84 -35.39 7.96
C PRO A 124 -5.64 -34.94 7.13
N GLY A 125 -4.65 -35.81 6.98
CA GLY A 125 -3.50 -35.62 6.10
C GLY A 125 -3.86 -35.62 4.62
N GLY A 126 -2.87 -35.40 3.75
CA GLY A 126 -3.03 -35.54 2.29
C GLY A 126 -3.84 -34.45 1.58
N ARG A 127 -4.52 -33.55 2.30
CA ARG A 127 -5.27 -32.43 1.72
C ARG A 127 -5.26 -31.18 2.59
N PHE A 128 -5.49 -30.04 1.94
CA PHE A 128 -5.68 -28.77 2.63
C PHE A 128 -7.12 -28.63 3.10
N TRP A 129 -7.36 -28.82 4.39
CA TRP A 129 -8.71 -28.76 4.98
C TRP A 129 -9.41 -27.41 4.83
N PHE A 130 -8.64 -26.33 4.65
CA PHE A 130 -9.15 -24.98 4.47
C PHE A 130 -9.37 -24.60 2.99
N LEU A 131 -8.99 -25.45 2.02
CA LEU A 131 -9.23 -25.23 0.59
C LEU A 131 -10.32 -26.17 0.07
N PRO A 132 -11.04 -25.82 -1.02
CA PRO A 132 -11.93 -26.75 -1.70
C PRO A 132 -11.19 -28.04 -2.10
N GLY A 133 -11.69 -29.19 -1.66
CA GLY A 133 -11.08 -30.49 -1.91
C GLY A 133 -11.96 -31.37 -2.79
N ALA A 134 -11.39 -32.08 -3.76
CA ALA A 134 -12.15 -32.99 -4.60
C ALA A 134 -12.48 -34.29 -3.83
N ARG A 135 -13.69 -34.80 -4.02
CA ARG A 135 -14.14 -36.11 -3.56
C ARG A 135 -14.93 -36.79 -4.66
N GLU A 136 -14.74 -38.10 -4.79
CA GLU A 136 -15.61 -38.92 -5.61
C GLU A 136 -16.89 -39.25 -4.83
N ASP A 137 -18.03 -38.90 -5.39
CA ASP A 137 -19.35 -39.21 -4.85
C ASP A 137 -20.20 -39.83 -5.95
N ALA A 138 -20.58 -41.09 -5.78
CA ALA A 138 -21.38 -41.87 -6.75
C ALA A 138 -20.87 -41.82 -8.21
N GLY A 139 -19.54 -41.81 -8.40
CA GLY A 139 -18.89 -41.75 -9.72
C GLY A 139 -18.76 -40.35 -10.32
N ALA A 140 -19.21 -39.30 -9.61
CA ALA A 140 -18.99 -37.91 -10.01
C ALA A 140 -17.99 -37.23 -9.07
N ARG A 141 -16.97 -36.58 -9.63
CA ARG A 141 -15.99 -35.80 -8.86
C ARG A 141 -16.59 -34.43 -8.51
N ARG A 142 -16.79 -34.16 -7.23
CA ARG A 142 -17.32 -32.88 -6.71
C ARG A 142 -16.41 -32.28 -5.66
N LEU A 143 -16.46 -30.97 -5.49
CA LEU A 143 -15.72 -30.28 -4.45
C LEU A 143 -16.48 -30.29 -3.12
N ILE A 144 -15.78 -30.65 -2.05
CA ILE A 144 -16.19 -30.41 -0.66
C ILE A 144 -15.65 -29.05 -0.23
N MET A 145 -16.54 -28.23 0.33
CA MET A 145 -16.18 -26.91 0.80
C MET A 145 -15.44 -26.95 2.16
N PRO A 146 -14.55 -25.97 2.45
CA PRO A 146 -13.76 -25.94 3.68
C PRO A 146 -14.57 -26.09 4.98
N VAL A 147 -15.70 -25.39 5.14
CA VAL A 147 -16.51 -25.49 6.38
C VAL A 147 -17.06 -26.90 6.54
N ALA A 148 -17.50 -27.53 5.46
CA ALA A 148 -17.98 -28.90 5.49
C ALA A 148 -16.88 -29.88 5.91
N GLN A 149 -15.64 -29.67 5.46
CA GLN A 149 -14.49 -30.47 5.88
C GLN A 149 -14.21 -30.35 7.38
N VAL A 150 -14.28 -29.14 7.95
CA VAL A 150 -14.11 -28.93 9.40
C VAL A 150 -15.25 -29.54 10.21
N VAL A 151 -16.50 -29.45 9.73
CA VAL A 151 -17.64 -30.07 10.42
C VAL A 151 -17.56 -31.61 10.33
N ASP A 152 -17.13 -32.16 9.19
CA ASP A 152 -16.89 -33.60 9.04
C ASP A 152 -15.77 -34.09 9.98
N TRP A 153 -14.68 -33.33 10.11
CA TRP A 153 -13.62 -33.58 11.09
C TRP A 153 -14.14 -33.56 12.53
N LEU A 154 -14.91 -32.54 12.92
CA LEU A 154 -15.48 -32.45 14.26
C LEU A 154 -16.39 -33.64 14.56
N ARG A 155 -17.24 -34.03 13.60
CA ARG A 155 -18.15 -35.17 13.73
C ARG A 155 -17.39 -36.50 13.90
N ASP A 156 -16.29 -36.69 13.17
CA ASP A 156 -15.41 -37.86 13.30
C ASP A 156 -14.86 -37.99 14.73
N LEU A 157 -14.43 -36.87 15.34
CA LEU A 157 -13.91 -36.85 16.71
C LEU A 157 -14.99 -37.00 17.79
N LEU A 158 -16.20 -36.50 17.54
CA LEU A 158 -17.35 -36.72 18.44
C LEU A 158 -17.76 -38.20 18.46
N GLY A 159 -17.52 -38.95 17.37
CA GLY A 159 -17.82 -40.38 17.28
C GLY A 159 -19.31 -40.70 17.13
N ALA A 160 -20.15 -39.69 16.85
CA ALA A 160 -21.59 -39.83 16.64
C ALA A 160 -22.10 -38.69 15.73
N PRO A 161 -23.28 -38.85 15.10
CA PRO A 161 -23.97 -37.75 14.43
C PRO A 161 -24.12 -36.53 15.34
N MET A 162 -24.10 -35.32 14.76
CA MET A 162 -24.13 -34.08 15.54
C MET A 162 -25.34 -34.01 16.49
N GLU A 163 -26.49 -34.51 16.04
CA GLU A 163 -27.71 -34.58 16.84
C GLU A 163 -27.57 -35.43 18.11
N GLN A 164 -26.70 -36.43 18.12
CA GLN A 164 -26.45 -37.28 19.28
C GLN A 164 -25.34 -36.73 20.19
N ALA A 165 -24.43 -35.92 19.63
CA ALA A 165 -23.28 -35.34 20.33
C ALA A 165 -23.46 -33.86 20.74
N ARG A 166 -24.67 -33.31 20.57
CA ARG A 166 -24.99 -31.87 20.77
C ARG A 166 -24.98 -31.40 22.22
N VAL A 167 -25.10 -32.32 23.18
CA VAL A 167 -25.07 -32.00 24.61
C VAL A 167 -23.68 -31.47 24.97
N GLY A 168 -23.64 -30.24 25.48
CA GLY A 168 -22.40 -29.54 25.83
C GLY A 168 -22.07 -28.34 24.94
N LEU A 169 -22.73 -28.19 23.79
CA LEU A 169 -22.61 -26.98 22.96
C LEU A 169 -23.11 -25.73 23.71
N GLY A 170 -22.45 -24.60 23.50
CA GLY A 170 -22.84 -23.31 24.06
C GLY A 170 -22.62 -23.13 25.58
N GLY A 171 -21.90 -24.06 26.22
CA GLY A 171 -21.39 -23.91 27.59
C GLY A 171 -22.47 -23.65 28.63
N LYS A 172 -22.11 -22.91 29.69
CA LYS A 172 -23.03 -22.58 30.79
C LYS A 172 -24.26 -21.81 30.32
N ALA A 173 -24.11 -20.90 29.35
CA ALA A 173 -25.21 -20.09 28.85
C ALA A 173 -26.31 -20.93 28.20
N ALA A 174 -25.95 -21.98 27.45
CA ALA A 174 -26.90 -22.92 26.88
C ALA A 174 -27.54 -23.81 27.97
N GLN A 175 -26.74 -24.26 28.95
CA GLN A 175 -27.22 -25.04 30.08
C GLN A 175 -28.27 -24.28 30.90
N GLU A 176 -27.99 -23.03 31.29
CA GLU A 176 -28.94 -22.17 32.02
C GLU A 176 -30.21 -21.86 31.21
N ARG A 177 -30.08 -21.75 29.88
CA ARG A 177 -31.24 -21.55 29.00
C ARG A 177 -32.10 -22.81 28.92
N GLN A 178 -31.50 -23.99 28.82
CA GLN A 178 -32.23 -25.26 28.84
C GLN A 178 -32.90 -25.46 30.21
N GLN A 179 -32.18 -25.24 31.30
CA GLN A 179 -32.71 -25.31 32.66
C GLN A 179 -33.97 -24.43 32.82
N ARG A 180 -33.93 -23.17 32.36
CA ARG A 180 -35.11 -22.28 32.41
C ARG A 180 -36.29 -22.76 31.57
N ILE A 181 -36.03 -23.44 30.46
CA ILE A 181 -37.06 -24.02 29.59
C ILE A 181 -37.69 -25.25 30.26
N ASP A 182 -36.86 -26.10 30.85
CA ASP A 182 -37.25 -27.29 31.60
C ASP A 182 -38.08 -26.91 32.83
N ASP A 183 -37.63 -25.89 33.59
CA ASP A 183 -38.34 -25.31 34.74
C ASP A 183 -39.70 -24.72 34.32
N ALA A 184 -39.76 -24.13 33.13
CA ALA A 184 -40.99 -23.62 32.52
C ALA A 184 -41.87 -24.72 31.89
N ARG A 185 -41.44 -25.99 31.96
CA ARG A 185 -42.12 -27.18 31.37
C ARG A 185 -42.43 -27.03 29.88
N LYS A 186 -41.56 -26.35 29.14
CA LYS A 186 -41.67 -26.19 27.68
C LYS A 186 -40.87 -27.29 27.00
N ASP A 187 -41.47 -27.94 26.01
CA ASP A 187 -40.80 -28.96 25.19
C ASP A 187 -39.96 -28.29 24.08
N ILE A 188 -38.87 -27.64 24.49
CA ILE A 188 -37.93 -26.96 23.57
C ILE A 188 -36.53 -27.45 23.88
N ASP A 189 -35.86 -27.98 22.86
CA ASP A 189 -34.48 -28.38 22.95
C ASP A 189 -33.54 -27.32 22.38
N VAL A 190 -32.80 -26.65 23.26
CA VAL A 190 -31.85 -25.60 22.91
C VAL A 190 -30.72 -26.16 22.03
N TYR A 191 -30.23 -27.35 22.34
CA TYR A 191 -29.09 -27.95 21.64
C TYR A 191 -29.47 -28.48 20.27
N ALA A 192 -30.71 -28.98 20.09
CA ALA A 192 -31.20 -29.45 18.78
C ALA A 192 -31.22 -28.34 17.72
N SER A 193 -31.40 -27.07 18.13
CA SER A 193 -31.26 -25.93 17.20
C SER A 193 -29.82 -25.70 16.75
N MET A 194 -28.85 -25.89 17.65
CA MET A 194 -27.42 -25.72 17.35
C MET A 194 -26.89 -26.87 16.47
N ALA A 195 -27.32 -28.10 16.74
CA ALA A 195 -26.96 -29.28 15.96
C ALA A 195 -27.43 -29.17 14.50
N ARG A 196 -28.70 -28.81 14.30
CA ARG A 196 -29.25 -28.53 12.95
C ARG A 196 -28.48 -27.43 12.23
N GLU A 197 -28.03 -26.41 12.96
CA GLU A 197 -27.26 -25.31 12.37
C GLU A 197 -25.86 -25.77 11.95
N LEU A 198 -25.21 -26.65 12.70
CA LEU A 198 -23.95 -27.29 12.30
C LEU A 198 -24.13 -28.17 11.04
N ASP A 199 -25.24 -28.90 10.94
CA ASP A 199 -25.58 -29.64 9.71
C ASP A 199 -25.85 -28.71 8.52
N ASN A 200 -26.49 -27.56 8.74
CA ASN A 200 -26.63 -26.53 7.71
C ASN A 200 -25.27 -26.01 7.25
N TRP A 201 -24.32 -25.83 8.18
CA TRP A 201 -22.95 -25.40 7.83
C TRP A 201 -22.23 -26.45 6.98
N ARG A 202 -22.38 -27.72 7.35
CA ARG A 202 -21.89 -28.86 6.58
C ARG A 202 -22.48 -28.91 5.16
N GLN A 203 -23.72 -28.47 4.99
CA GLN A 203 -24.40 -28.39 3.69
C GLN A 203 -24.08 -27.11 2.90
N GLY A 204 -23.20 -26.24 3.40
CA GLY A 204 -22.69 -25.07 2.67
C GLY A 204 -23.12 -23.70 3.21
N ARG A 205 -23.95 -23.65 4.26
CA ARG A 205 -24.28 -22.38 4.94
C ARG A 205 -23.05 -21.81 5.64
N LEU A 206 -22.74 -20.54 5.44
CA LEU A 206 -21.58 -19.93 6.09
C LEU A 206 -21.90 -19.54 7.54
N PRO A 207 -21.09 -19.96 8.53
CA PRO A 207 -21.23 -19.50 9.90
C PRO A 207 -20.84 -18.02 10.06
N HIS A 208 -21.46 -17.34 11.02
CA HIS A 208 -21.01 -16.02 11.48
C HIS A 208 -20.03 -16.20 12.66
N ALA A 209 -19.00 -15.34 12.75
CA ALA A 209 -17.97 -15.44 13.79
C ALA A 209 -18.55 -15.48 15.20
N SER A 210 -19.50 -14.58 15.51
CA SER A 210 -20.20 -14.56 16.79
C SER A 210 -21.03 -15.83 17.08
N THR A 211 -21.44 -16.57 16.06
CA THR A 211 -22.20 -17.82 16.25
C THR A 211 -21.24 -18.97 16.57
N ILE A 212 -20.06 -19.00 15.94
CA ILE A 212 -18.98 -19.94 16.28
C ILE A 212 -18.59 -19.77 17.75
N GLU A 213 -18.33 -18.53 18.18
CA GLU A 213 -18.02 -18.22 19.59
C GLU A 213 -19.13 -18.65 20.54
N LYS A 214 -20.38 -18.36 20.18
CA LYS A 214 -21.54 -18.75 20.98
C LYS A 214 -21.69 -20.27 21.13
N TYR A 215 -21.32 -21.06 20.11
CA TYR A 215 -21.54 -22.51 20.12
C TYR A 215 -20.38 -23.27 20.75
N PHE A 216 -19.18 -22.70 20.68
CA PHE A 216 -17.96 -23.30 21.22
C PHE A 216 -17.25 -22.36 22.21
N PRO A 217 -17.91 -21.84 23.26
CA PRO A 217 -17.22 -21.07 24.29
C PRO A 217 -16.22 -21.97 25.06
N ASP A 218 -15.23 -21.39 25.73
CA ASP A 218 -14.18 -22.16 26.42
C ASP A 218 -14.70 -23.08 27.53
N ASP A 219 -15.89 -22.81 28.06
CA ASP A 219 -16.55 -23.63 29.08
C ASP A 219 -17.47 -24.72 28.50
N ALA A 220 -17.56 -24.86 27.18
CA ALA A 220 -18.29 -25.94 26.52
C ALA A 220 -17.66 -27.31 26.81
N LYS A 221 -18.51 -28.30 27.10
CA LYS A 221 -18.10 -29.65 27.50
C LYS A 221 -18.62 -30.70 26.54
N LEU A 222 -17.96 -30.82 25.38
CA LEU A 222 -18.27 -31.85 24.38
C LEU A 222 -17.60 -33.19 24.73
N GLU A 223 -18.32 -34.29 24.51
CA GLU A 223 -17.77 -35.64 24.64
C GLU A 223 -17.19 -36.13 23.31
N PHE A 224 -15.87 -36.27 23.24
CA PHE A 224 -15.17 -36.75 22.04
C PHE A 224 -14.96 -38.27 22.06
N LYS A 225 -15.98 -39.04 21.69
CA LYS A 225 -15.95 -40.52 21.73
C LYS A 225 -15.17 -41.14 20.56
N GLY A 226 -14.93 -40.38 19.50
CA GLY A 226 -14.16 -40.78 18.33
C GLY A 226 -12.68 -40.46 18.41
N THR A 227 -12.12 -40.29 19.61
CA THR A 227 -10.72 -39.92 19.85
C THR A 227 -9.87 -41.10 20.31
N LEU A 228 -8.57 -41.02 20.02
CA LEU A 228 -7.55 -41.94 20.51
C LEU A 228 -6.77 -41.25 21.63
N ARG A 229 -6.75 -41.85 22.83
CA ARG A 229 -6.00 -41.31 23.97
C ARG A 229 -4.56 -41.81 23.94
N PRO A 230 -3.55 -40.93 24.07
CA PRO A 230 -2.16 -41.37 24.17
C PRO A 230 -1.94 -42.22 25.42
N THR A 231 -1.19 -43.32 25.27
CA THR A 231 -0.81 -44.20 26.38
C THR A 231 0.71 -44.34 26.43
N PRO A 232 1.45 -43.27 26.80
CA PRO A 232 2.91 -43.24 26.72
C PRO A 232 3.59 -44.24 27.65
N ASP A 233 2.89 -44.66 28.71
CA ASP A 233 3.40 -45.60 29.72
C ASP A 233 3.40 -47.06 29.25
N LEU A 234 2.72 -47.38 28.13
CA LEU A 234 2.66 -48.73 27.59
C LEU A 234 3.82 -49.01 26.63
N PRO A 235 4.31 -50.27 26.54
CA PRO A 235 5.28 -50.67 25.53
C PRO A 235 4.79 -50.43 24.10
N LEU A 236 5.70 -50.13 23.17
CA LEU A 236 5.38 -49.85 21.76
C LEU A 236 4.48 -50.92 21.10
N PRO A 237 4.68 -52.24 21.29
CA PRO A 237 3.79 -53.25 20.71
C PRO A 237 2.34 -53.13 21.19
N GLU A 238 2.10 -52.77 22.46
CA GLU A 238 0.76 -52.60 23.01
C GLU A 238 0.11 -51.30 22.52
N ARG A 239 0.89 -50.22 22.42
CA ARG A 239 0.44 -48.95 21.81
C ARG A 239 0.06 -49.14 20.34
N LEU A 240 0.91 -49.83 19.58
CA LEU A 240 0.66 -50.17 18.18
C LEU A 240 -0.61 -51.01 18.04
N GLN A 241 -0.79 -52.03 18.88
CA GLN A 241 -1.99 -52.84 18.90
C GLN A 241 -3.25 -52.00 19.16
N GLY A 242 -3.19 -51.07 20.12
CA GLY A 242 -4.27 -50.13 20.42
C GLY A 242 -4.61 -49.22 19.23
N ALA A 243 -3.61 -48.61 18.60
CA ALA A 243 -3.78 -47.76 17.43
C ALA A 243 -4.39 -48.52 16.24
N ILE A 244 -3.89 -49.72 15.93
CA ILE A 244 -4.44 -50.56 14.84
C ILE A 244 -5.88 -50.97 15.13
N ASN A 245 -6.20 -51.35 16.36
CA ASN A 245 -7.57 -51.71 16.75
C ASN A 245 -8.53 -50.53 16.60
N PHE A 246 -8.10 -49.32 16.99
CA PHE A 246 -8.87 -48.11 16.86
C PHE A 246 -9.16 -47.77 15.40
N VAL A 247 -8.15 -47.80 14.55
CA VAL A 247 -8.28 -47.53 13.11
C VAL A 247 -9.17 -48.56 12.42
N LYS A 248 -9.03 -49.85 12.76
CA LYS A 248 -9.93 -50.93 12.26
C LYS A 248 -11.37 -50.73 12.73
N ALA A 249 -11.59 -50.27 13.96
CA ALA A 249 -12.92 -49.97 14.47
C ALA A 249 -13.59 -48.79 13.73
N LYS A 250 -12.79 -47.85 13.19
CA LYS A 250 -13.26 -46.79 12.28
C LYS A 250 -13.51 -47.28 10.85
N GLY A 251 -13.17 -48.52 10.51
CA GLY A 251 -13.36 -49.09 9.17
C GLY A 251 -12.38 -48.56 8.13
N LEU A 252 -11.20 -48.07 8.55
CA LEU A 252 -10.18 -47.55 7.66
C LEU A 252 -9.20 -48.65 7.25
N ASP A 253 -9.02 -48.84 5.96
CA ASP A 253 -7.97 -49.68 5.39
C ASP A 253 -6.70 -48.86 5.10
N ALA A 254 -5.68 -49.51 4.53
CA ALA A 254 -4.41 -48.86 4.21
C ALA A 254 -4.57 -47.72 3.19
N GLU A 255 -5.54 -47.80 2.28
CA GLU A 255 -5.80 -46.76 1.28
C GLU A 255 -6.45 -45.54 1.93
N ALA A 256 -7.55 -45.73 2.66
CA ALA A 256 -8.23 -44.68 3.39
C ALA A 256 -7.32 -43.98 4.43
N LEU A 257 -6.38 -44.72 5.03
CA LEU A 257 -5.40 -44.15 5.97
C LEU A 257 -4.42 -43.18 5.35
N ARG A 258 -4.10 -43.31 4.06
CA ARG A 258 -3.19 -42.37 3.36
C ARG A 258 -3.78 -40.96 3.26
N ASP A 259 -5.11 -40.88 3.26
CA ASP A 259 -5.87 -39.61 3.29
C ASP A 259 -6.09 -39.08 4.71
N GLU A 260 -5.60 -39.77 5.73
CA GLU A 260 -5.78 -39.40 7.15
C GLU A 260 -4.45 -39.07 7.85
N ILE A 261 -3.36 -39.78 7.51
CA ILE A 261 -2.04 -39.58 8.12
C ILE A 261 -0.91 -39.53 7.07
N PRO A 262 0.19 -38.80 7.31
CA PRO A 262 1.28 -38.60 6.34
C PRO A 262 2.24 -39.80 6.22
N ILE A 263 1.70 -41.00 6.00
CA ILE A 263 2.43 -42.21 5.60
C ILE A 263 1.89 -42.65 4.24
N THR A 264 2.44 -42.09 3.17
CA THR A 264 1.87 -42.25 1.81
C THR A 264 2.54 -43.36 0.99
N GLU A 265 3.67 -43.88 1.44
CA GLU A 265 4.44 -44.90 0.72
C GLU A 265 3.66 -46.22 0.60
N VAL A 266 3.66 -46.79 -0.63
CA VAL A 266 2.96 -48.05 -0.94
C VAL A 266 3.62 -49.21 -0.19
N GLY A 267 2.81 -50.06 0.45
CA GLY A 267 3.26 -51.23 1.20
C GLY A 267 3.62 -50.94 2.67
N ARG A 268 3.88 -49.68 3.03
CA ARG A 268 4.34 -49.31 4.38
C ARG A 268 3.21 -49.41 5.41
N LEU A 269 2.05 -48.84 5.12
CA LEU A 269 0.85 -48.97 5.96
C LEU A 269 0.36 -50.41 6.00
N GLU A 270 0.41 -51.14 4.89
CA GLU A 270 0.04 -52.55 4.80
C GLU A 270 0.92 -53.40 5.74
N ALA A 271 2.23 -53.17 5.75
CA ALA A 271 3.15 -53.83 6.67
C ALA A 271 2.87 -53.48 8.14
N ILE A 272 2.56 -52.20 8.44
CA ILE A 272 2.18 -51.77 9.79
C ILE A 272 0.92 -52.48 10.27
N LEU A 273 -0.15 -52.47 9.45
CA LEU A 273 -1.44 -53.11 9.78
C LEU A 273 -1.35 -54.63 9.90
N ALA A 274 -0.33 -55.24 9.29
CA ALA A 274 0.00 -56.67 9.38
C ALA A 274 0.98 -57.00 10.53
N TYR A 275 1.40 -56.03 11.34
CA TYR A 275 2.42 -56.19 12.40
C TYR A 275 3.78 -56.67 11.89
N GLN A 276 4.16 -56.27 10.67
CA GLN A 276 5.40 -56.65 10.00
C GLN A 276 6.35 -55.46 9.77
N ALA A 277 6.00 -54.27 10.27
CA ALA A 277 6.78 -53.06 10.08
C ALA A 277 7.95 -52.95 11.08
N SER A 278 8.88 -52.04 10.79
CA SER A 278 9.98 -51.69 11.69
C SER A 278 9.47 -50.96 12.95
N ASP A 279 10.24 -51.01 14.05
CA ASP A 279 9.90 -50.26 15.27
C ASP A 279 9.79 -48.74 15.01
N ALA A 280 10.60 -48.20 14.09
CA ALA A 280 10.53 -46.79 13.70
C ALA A 280 9.19 -46.45 13.00
N ASP A 281 8.73 -47.33 12.10
CA ASP A 281 7.44 -47.16 11.41
C ASP A 281 6.26 -47.35 12.36
N ALA A 282 6.36 -48.32 13.27
CA ALA A 282 5.37 -48.54 14.32
C ALA A 282 5.23 -47.32 15.24
N GLN A 283 6.36 -46.77 15.70
CA GLN A 283 6.38 -45.58 16.55
C GLN A 283 5.77 -44.38 15.81
N ARG A 284 6.21 -44.12 14.57
CA ARG A 284 5.68 -43.03 13.75
C ARG A 284 4.19 -43.18 13.48
N PHE A 285 3.70 -44.39 13.23
CA PHE A 285 2.26 -44.64 13.07
C PHE A 285 1.47 -44.33 14.34
N VAL A 286 1.94 -44.80 15.50
CA VAL A 286 1.29 -44.50 16.79
C VAL A 286 1.22 -43.00 17.03
N GLU A 287 2.32 -42.27 16.86
CA GLU A 287 2.36 -40.81 17.04
C GLU A 287 1.39 -40.09 16.10
N LEU A 288 1.38 -40.44 14.82
CA LEU A 288 0.51 -39.80 13.83
C LEU A 288 -0.98 -40.12 14.08
N THR A 289 -1.31 -41.33 14.52
CA THR A 289 -2.70 -41.70 14.85
C THR A 289 -3.17 -41.06 16.16
N GLU A 290 -2.32 -41.00 17.18
CA GLU A 290 -2.60 -40.28 18.44
C GLU A 290 -2.80 -38.77 18.17
N GLU A 291 -2.00 -38.17 17.29
CA GLU A 291 -2.17 -36.77 16.86
C GLU A 291 -3.49 -36.57 16.08
N ARG A 292 -3.72 -37.39 15.03
CA ARG A 292 -4.88 -37.28 14.12
C ARG A 292 -6.22 -37.34 14.87
N TRP A 293 -6.34 -38.22 15.86
CA TRP A 293 -7.57 -38.43 16.62
C TRP A 293 -7.47 -37.91 18.06
N SER A 294 -6.64 -36.91 18.31
CA SER A 294 -6.61 -36.21 19.61
C SER A 294 -7.88 -35.37 19.84
N ALA A 295 -8.28 -35.21 21.11
CA ALA A 295 -9.40 -34.35 21.47
C ALA A 295 -9.02 -32.86 21.34
N PRO A 296 -9.74 -32.05 20.54
CA PRO A 296 -9.40 -30.66 20.31
C PRO A 296 -9.89 -29.77 21.44
N SER A 297 -9.21 -28.64 21.64
CA SER A 297 -9.76 -27.55 22.46
C SER A 297 -10.90 -26.82 21.74
N MET A 298 -11.75 -26.12 22.48
CA MET A 298 -12.77 -25.26 21.87
C MET A 298 -12.13 -24.16 21.01
N ALA A 299 -11.03 -23.56 21.47
CA ALA A 299 -10.26 -22.59 20.69
C ALA A 299 -9.78 -23.15 19.34
N THR A 300 -9.32 -24.41 19.30
CA THR A 300 -8.94 -25.10 18.06
C THR A 300 -10.13 -25.24 17.11
N ILE A 301 -11.30 -25.63 17.62
CA ILE A 301 -12.53 -25.74 16.82
C ILE A 301 -12.91 -24.37 16.23
N ARG A 302 -12.91 -23.32 17.06
CA ARG A 302 -13.24 -21.96 16.63
C ARG A 302 -12.29 -21.45 15.54
N ARG A 303 -10.99 -21.56 15.76
CA ARG A 303 -9.95 -21.14 14.79
C ARG A 303 -10.12 -21.82 13.44
N ARG A 304 -10.37 -23.14 13.43
CA ARG A 304 -10.60 -23.90 12.19
C ARG A 304 -11.86 -23.47 11.46
N LEU A 305 -12.97 -23.31 12.17
CA LEU A 305 -14.22 -22.85 11.57
C LEU A 305 -14.08 -21.45 10.98
N ILE A 306 -13.37 -20.53 11.66
CA ILE A 306 -13.13 -19.17 11.15
C ILE A 306 -12.28 -19.20 9.87
N ILE A 307 -11.15 -19.91 9.87
CA ILE A 307 -10.28 -20.01 8.68
C ILE A 307 -11.04 -20.66 7.52
N ALA A 308 -11.73 -21.79 7.75
CA ALA A 308 -12.51 -22.47 6.72
C ALA A 308 -13.63 -21.58 6.16
N ARG A 309 -14.34 -20.86 7.02
CA ARG A 309 -15.36 -19.88 6.63
C ARG A 309 -14.77 -18.77 5.78
N MET A 310 -13.59 -18.26 6.13
CA MET A 310 -12.90 -17.22 5.39
C MET A 310 -12.53 -17.64 3.98
N VAL A 311 -11.88 -18.79 3.85
CA VAL A 311 -11.49 -19.28 2.53
C VAL A 311 -12.73 -19.63 1.69
N GLN A 312 -13.76 -20.24 2.29
CA GLN A 312 -14.98 -20.59 1.58
C GLN A 312 -15.78 -19.36 1.10
N ASP A 313 -15.93 -18.32 1.94
CA ASP A 313 -16.60 -17.08 1.53
C ASP A 313 -15.82 -16.38 0.42
N GLY A 314 -14.50 -16.23 0.57
CA GLY A 314 -13.63 -15.65 -0.45
C GLY A 314 -13.70 -16.41 -1.77
N TYR A 315 -13.60 -17.73 -1.74
CA TYR A 315 -13.73 -18.61 -2.91
C TYR A 315 -15.07 -18.42 -3.63
N ARG A 316 -16.19 -18.43 -2.89
CA ARG A 316 -17.53 -18.27 -3.45
C ARG A 316 -17.72 -16.90 -4.08
N ARG A 317 -17.32 -15.83 -3.40
CA ARG A 317 -17.48 -14.45 -3.90
C ARG A 317 -16.58 -14.19 -5.10
N LEU A 318 -15.33 -14.68 -5.07
CA LEU A 318 -14.40 -14.58 -6.19
C LEU A 318 -14.91 -15.37 -7.41
N GLY A 319 -15.39 -16.60 -7.21
CA GLY A 319 -15.97 -17.42 -8.27
C GLY A 319 -17.16 -16.75 -8.95
N ARG A 320 -18.11 -16.23 -8.17
CA ARG A 320 -19.25 -15.46 -8.72
C ARG A 320 -18.81 -14.20 -9.47
N PHE A 321 -17.85 -13.47 -8.92
CA PHE A 321 -17.34 -12.25 -9.56
C PHE A 321 -16.63 -12.52 -10.88
N LEU A 322 -15.78 -13.57 -10.93
CA LEU A 322 -15.00 -13.89 -12.13
C LEU A 322 -15.83 -14.63 -13.18
N LEU A 323 -16.69 -15.56 -12.78
CA LEU A 323 -17.33 -16.53 -13.66
C LEU A 323 -18.85 -16.33 -13.82
N GLY A 324 -19.45 -15.39 -13.08
CA GLY A 324 -20.87 -15.04 -13.15
C GLY A 324 -21.71 -15.63 -12.01
N GLU A 325 -22.96 -15.18 -11.89
CA GLU A 325 -23.87 -15.57 -10.79
C GLU A 325 -24.22 -17.07 -10.78
N ASP A 326 -24.21 -17.72 -11.94
CA ASP A 326 -24.47 -19.16 -12.11
C ASP A 326 -23.25 -20.04 -11.72
N PHE A 327 -22.23 -19.47 -11.08
CA PHE A 327 -21.04 -20.19 -10.61
C PHE A 327 -21.41 -21.33 -9.66
N ASP A 328 -21.05 -22.56 -10.05
CA ASP A 328 -21.18 -23.77 -9.24
C ASP A 328 -19.92 -24.00 -8.40
N GLU A 329 -20.00 -23.71 -7.10
CA GLU A 329 -18.90 -23.90 -6.15
C GLU A 329 -18.50 -25.36 -5.93
N HIS A 330 -19.33 -26.32 -6.33
CA HIS A 330 -19.04 -27.75 -6.22
C HIS A 330 -18.42 -28.35 -7.50
N CYS A 331 -18.28 -27.56 -8.57
CA CYS A 331 -17.72 -27.99 -9.85
C CYS A 331 -16.22 -28.28 -9.73
N ALA A 332 -15.81 -29.54 -9.89
CA ALA A 332 -14.41 -29.96 -9.83
C ALA A 332 -13.65 -29.84 -11.17
N ASP A 333 -14.31 -29.36 -12.22
CA ASP A 333 -13.71 -29.13 -13.54
C ASP A 333 -12.99 -27.77 -13.57
N PRO A 334 -11.64 -27.73 -13.72
CA PRO A 334 -10.85 -26.49 -13.69
C PRO A 334 -11.05 -25.58 -14.90
N VAL A 335 -11.68 -26.07 -15.98
CA VAL A 335 -12.03 -25.25 -17.16
C VAL A 335 -13.27 -24.43 -16.85
N ARG A 336 -14.28 -25.04 -16.23
CA ARG A 336 -15.53 -24.38 -15.81
C ARG A 336 -15.36 -23.60 -14.51
N ASN A 337 -14.46 -24.06 -13.64
CA ASN A 337 -14.15 -23.47 -12.35
C ASN A 337 -12.68 -23.02 -12.32
N LYS A 338 -12.39 -21.93 -13.02
CA LYS A 338 -11.03 -21.38 -13.14
C LYS A 338 -10.39 -21.05 -11.79
N VAL A 339 -11.17 -20.78 -10.74
CA VAL A 339 -10.64 -20.51 -9.39
C VAL A 339 -9.77 -21.68 -8.88
N LEU A 340 -10.01 -22.91 -9.36
CA LEU A 340 -9.16 -24.06 -9.05
C LEU A 340 -7.72 -23.90 -9.53
N GLN A 341 -7.47 -23.16 -10.61
CA GLN A 341 -6.11 -22.88 -11.08
C GLN A 341 -5.34 -22.02 -10.07
N LEU A 342 -6.02 -21.06 -9.41
CA LEU A 342 -5.44 -20.28 -8.31
C LEU A 342 -5.13 -21.16 -7.09
N VAL A 343 -6.01 -22.12 -6.79
CA VAL A 343 -5.78 -23.12 -5.74
C VAL A 343 -4.54 -23.97 -6.04
N GLU A 344 -4.31 -24.36 -7.30
CA GLU A 344 -3.10 -25.08 -7.68
C GLU A 344 -1.83 -24.22 -7.56
N LEU A 345 -1.87 -22.95 -7.98
CA LEU A 345 -0.73 -22.02 -7.81
C LEU A 345 -0.38 -21.80 -6.34
N PHE A 346 -1.40 -21.67 -5.48
CA PHE A 346 -1.21 -21.64 -4.02
C PHE A 346 -0.50 -22.90 -3.53
N LYS A 347 -0.96 -24.09 -3.95
CA LYS A 347 -0.36 -25.37 -3.54
C LYS A 347 1.09 -25.49 -3.98
N VAL A 348 1.45 -25.03 -5.19
CA VAL A 348 2.83 -25.05 -5.67
C VAL A 348 3.71 -24.19 -4.77
N GLY A 349 3.32 -22.94 -4.52
CA GLY A 349 4.06 -22.04 -3.62
C GLY A 349 4.23 -22.63 -2.22
N TYR A 350 3.16 -23.19 -1.65
CA TYR A 350 3.20 -23.82 -0.33
C TYR A 350 4.10 -25.06 -0.28
N ASN A 351 3.88 -26.01 -1.19
CA ASN A 351 4.55 -27.32 -1.15
C ASN A 351 6.04 -27.21 -1.43
N LEU A 352 6.45 -26.36 -2.38
CA LEU A 352 7.87 -26.13 -2.67
C LEU A 352 8.58 -25.50 -1.45
N THR A 353 7.93 -24.60 -0.72
CA THR A 353 8.51 -24.02 0.50
C THR A 353 8.65 -25.05 1.61
N ILE A 354 7.63 -25.89 1.84
CA ILE A 354 7.74 -27.00 2.81
C ILE A 354 8.83 -28.00 2.41
N GLN A 355 8.99 -28.28 1.11
CA GLN A 355 10.06 -29.16 0.63
C GLN A 355 11.44 -28.53 0.81
N ALA A 356 11.62 -27.25 0.49
CA ALA A 356 12.88 -26.54 0.70
C ALA A 356 13.35 -26.62 2.17
N ALA A 357 12.42 -26.42 3.11
CA ALA A 357 12.70 -26.49 4.54
C ALA A 357 13.05 -27.89 5.06
N LYS A 358 12.76 -28.96 4.30
CA LYS A 358 13.21 -30.32 4.63
C LYS A 358 14.65 -30.59 4.19
N GLU A 359 15.17 -29.78 3.28
CA GLU A 359 16.46 -30.01 2.62
C GLU A 359 17.57 -29.25 3.35
N SER A 360 17.25 -28.12 3.98
CA SER A 360 18.19 -27.36 4.82
C SER A 360 17.44 -26.56 5.90
N ASP A 361 18.09 -26.37 7.05
CA ASP A 361 17.66 -25.45 8.10
C ASP A 361 18.10 -24.00 7.83
N ASP A 362 18.99 -23.76 6.85
CA ASP A 362 19.46 -22.42 6.49
C ASP A 362 18.49 -21.74 5.50
N PRO A 363 17.92 -20.56 5.82
CA PRO A 363 16.97 -19.87 4.95
C PRO A 363 17.54 -19.52 3.56
N GLN A 364 18.84 -19.26 3.43
CA GLN A 364 19.43 -18.95 2.12
C GLN A 364 19.52 -20.18 1.24
N GLU A 365 19.96 -21.32 1.80
CA GLU A 365 19.93 -22.60 1.10
C GLU A 365 18.51 -23.03 0.72
N GLN A 366 17.51 -22.78 1.57
CA GLN A 366 16.10 -23.00 1.26
C GLN A 366 15.65 -22.16 0.05
N ASP A 367 16.01 -20.89 0.01
CA ASP A 367 15.70 -19.99 -1.11
C ASP A 367 16.36 -20.45 -2.42
N VAL A 368 17.63 -20.86 -2.36
CA VAL A 368 18.35 -21.41 -3.52
C VAL A 368 17.68 -22.69 -4.01
N TRP A 369 17.33 -23.60 -3.10
CA TRP A 369 16.64 -24.83 -3.47
C TRP A 369 15.28 -24.54 -4.11
N PHE A 370 14.47 -23.68 -3.50
CA PHE A 370 13.16 -23.30 -4.02
C PHE A 370 13.27 -22.73 -5.42
N ASP A 371 14.19 -21.78 -5.62
CA ASP A 371 14.42 -21.14 -6.91
C ASP A 371 14.89 -22.18 -7.97
N SER A 372 15.70 -23.16 -7.59
CA SER A 372 16.16 -24.22 -8.51
C SER A 372 15.05 -25.15 -9.02
N ARG A 373 13.90 -25.23 -8.32
CA ARG A 373 12.75 -26.04 -8.73
C ARG A 373 11.82 -25.34 -9.70
N LEU A 374 11.92 -24.02 -9.83
CA LEU A 374 11.16 -23.28 -10.84
C LEU A 374 11.89 -23.34 -12.18
N THR A 375 11.14 -23.54 -13.26
CA THR A 375 11.71 -23.44 -14.61
C THR A 375 12.10 -21.99 -14.93
N PRO A 376 13.00 -21.75 -15.91
CA PRO A 376 13.39 -20.38 -16.26
C PRO A 376 12.21 -19.47 -16.65
N TRP A 377 11.25 -19.98 -17.43
CA TRP A 377 10.08 -19.19 -17.84
C TRP A 377 9.08 -18.96 -16.70
N ASP A 378 8.99 -19.88 -15.74
CA ASP A 378 8.14 -19.68 -14.56
C ASP A 378 8.63 -18.53 -13.67
N LYS A 379 9.96 -18.39 -13.55
CA LYS A 379 10.61 -17.27 -12.84
C LYS A 379 10.37 -15.92 -13.51
N GLU A 380 10.08 -15.91 -14.82
CA GLU A 380 9.78 -14.71 -15.61
C GLU A 380 8.28 -14.56 -15.93
N GLY A 381 7.45 -15.40 -15.30
CA GLY A 381 6.03 -15.54 -15.61
C GLY A 381 5.20 -15.64 -14.35
N ILE A 382 4.61 -16.82 -14.11
CA ILE A 382 3.58 -17.01 -13.09
C ILE A 382 4.12 -16.99 -11.65
N PHE A 383 5.40 -17.34 -11.45
CA PHE A 383 6.04 -17.36 -10.12
C PHE A 383 7.05 -16.23 -9.91
N LEU A 384 7.08 -15.24 -10.81
CA LEU A 384 7.97 -14.07 -10.73
C LEU A 384 7.91 -13.36 -9.38
N ALA A 385 6.71 -13.17 -8.81
CA ALA A 385 6.52 -12.49 -7.53
C ALA A 385 7.11 -13.22 -6.32
N ILE A 386 7.38 -14.52 -6.44
CA ILE A 386 7.85 -15.36 -5.33
C ILE A 386 9.20 -16.01 -5.57
N ALA A 387 9.83 -15.76 -6.73
CA ALA A 387 11.14 -16.29 -7.08
C ALA A 387 12.24 -15.58 -6.28
N PRO A 388 12.99 -16.26 -5.41
CA PRO A 388 14.04 -15.63 -4.61
C PRO A 388 15.10 -14.90 -5.44
N SER A 389 15.45 -15.42 -6.62
CA SER A 389 16.39 -14.80 -7.57
C SER A 389 15.92 -13.45 -8.12
N ARG A 390 14.64 -13.10 -7.97
CA ARG A 390 14.02 -11.87 -8.47
C ARG A 390 13.55 -10.94 -7.35
N ARG A 391 13.92 -11.19 -6.09
CA ARG A 391 13.40 -10.44 -4.93
C ARG A 391 13.56 -8.91 -5.06
N GLU A 392 14.68 -8.44 -5.60
CA GLU A 392 14.97 -6.99 -5.72
C GLU A 392 14.25 -6.32 -6.90
N THR A 393 13.94 -7.06 -7.96
CA THR A 393 13.42 -6.51 -9.23
C THR A 393 12.00 -6.96 -9.55
N GLY A 394 11.48 -7.94 -8.81
CA GLY A 394 10.26 -8.67 -9.13
C GLY A 394 9.01 -7.80 -9.23
N ALA A 395 8.87 -6.78 -8.37
CA ALA A 395 7.72 -5.87 -8.43
C ALA A 395 7.71 -5.07 -9.75
N ARG A 396 8.85 -4.50 -10.15
CA ARG A 396 9.01 -3.75 -11.39
C ARG A 396 8.80 -4.64 -12.62
N GLU A 397 9.43 -5.81 -12.64
CA GLU A 397 9.30 -6.77 -13.76
C GLU A 397 7.85 -7.29 -13.90
N LEU A 398 7.18 -7.56 -12.78
CA LEU A 398 5.78 -7.97 -12.77
C LEU A 398 4.88 -6.85 -13.29
N SER A 399 5.12 -5.61 -12.89
CA SER A 399 4.32 -4.46 -13.33
C SER A 399 4.44 -4.21 -14.83
N GLU A 400 5.62 -4.40 -15.41
CA GLU A 400 5.83 -4.35 -16.86
C GLU A 400 5.05 -5.47 -17.56
N LEU A 401 5.11 -6.69 -17.02
CA LEU A 401 4.35 -7.85 -17.54
C LEU A 401 2.84 -7.57 -17.51
N LEU A 402 2.31 -7.13 -16.37
CA LEU A 402 0.88 -6.85 -16.17
C LEU A 402 0.41 -5.71 -17.08
N SER A 403 1.17 -4.61 -17.16
CA SER A 403 0.82 -3.47 -18.00
C SER A 403 0.71 -3.86 -19.48
N ARG A 404 1.66 -4.65 -20.00
CA ARG A 404 1.60 -5.17 -21.37
C ARG A 404 0.41 -6.11 -21.57
N ALA A 405 0.14 -6.99 -20.61
CA ALA A 405 -1.01 -7.89 -20.67
C ALA A 405 -2.32 -7.09 -20.74
N PHE A 406 -2.49 -6.11 -19.85
CA PHE A 406 -3.70 -5.29 -19.80
C PHE A 406 -3.89 -4.38 -21.02
N ALA A 407 -2.80 -3.92 -21.64
CA ALA A 407 -2.87 -3.18 -22.90
C ALA A 407 -3.37 -4.04 -24.07
N ALA A 408 -3.08 -5.35 -24.07
CA ALA A 408 -3.46 -6.27 -25.13
C ALA A 408 -4.87 -6.88 -24.97
N MET A 409 -5.54 -6.63 -23.84
CA MET A 409 -6.84 -7.24 -23.53
C MET A 409 -8.03 -6.54 -24.18
N HIS A 410 -9.16 -7.24 -24.19
CA HIS A 410 -10.46 -6.67 -24.57
C HIS A 410 -11.44 -6.79 -23.39
N PRO A 411 -12.13 -5.70 -22.98
CA PRO A 411 -13.11 -5.75 -21.92
C PRO A 411 -14.20 -6.80 -22.18
N GLY A 412 -14.58 -7.57 -21.17
CA GLY A 412 -15.57 -8.65 -21.29
C GLY A 412 -15.04 -9.91 -21.97
N GLY A 413 -13.76 -9.94 -22.37
CA GLY A 413 -13.11 -11.12 -22.93
C GLY A 413 -13.01 -12.30 -21.93
N PRO A 414 -12.67 -13.50 -22.42
CA PRO A 414 -12.44 -14.65 -21.56
C PRO A 414 -11.22 -14.43 -20.65
N LEU A 415 -11.19 -15.12 -19.51
CA LEU A 415 -10.02 -15.19 -18.65
C LEU A 415 -9.07 -16.26 -19.18
N ASP A 416 -7.79 -15.93 -19.30
CA ASP A 416 -6.76 -16.87 -19.74
C ASP A 416 -6.62 -18.05 -18.79
N ASP A 417 -6.25 -19.23 -19.31
CA ASP A 417 -5.75 -20.30 -18.45
C ASP A 417 -4.32 -19.99 -18.00
N LEU A 418 -4.10 -20.17 -16.70
CA LEU A 418 -2.82 -19.96 -16.01
C LEU A 418 -2.13 -21.29 -15.71
N VAL A 419 -2.91 -22.36 -15.51
CA VAL A 419 -2.43 -23.71 -15.22
C VAL A 419 -3.07 -24.69 -16.21
N GLY A 420 -2.25 -25.53 -16.84
CA GLY A 420 -2.73 -26.59 -17.73
C GLY A 420 -3.47 -27.67 -16.95
N HIS A 421 -4.63 -28.09 -17.45
CA HIS A 421 -5.45 -29.16 -16.87
C HIS A 421 -5.19 -30.53 -17.52
N ASP A 422 -4.50 -30.53 -18.66
CA ASP A 422 -4.02 -31.68 -19.40
C ASP A 422 -2.71 -31.32 -20.14
N GLU A 423 -2.10 -32.31 -20.80
CA GLU A 423 -0.85 -32.10 -21.53
C GLU A 423 -0.99 -31.08 -22.67
N ALA A 424 -2.13 -31.05 -23.35
CA ALA A 424 -2.37 -30.16 -24.49
C ALA A 424 -2.50 -28.69 -24.05
N SER A 425 -3.28 -28.43 -23.01
CA SER A 425 -3.44 -27.10 -22.42
C SER A 425 -2.16 -26.61 -21.76
N ALA A 426 -1.43 -27.48 -21.05
CA ALA A 426 -0.11 -27.15 -20.49
C ALA A 426 0.88 -26.72 -21.58
N LYS A 427 0.94 -27.47 -22.70
CA LYS A 427 1.77 -27.12 -23.85
C LYS A 427 1.35 -25.78 -24.47
N CYS A 428 0.06 -25.54 -24.65
CA CYS A 428 -0.46 -24.29 -25.20
C CYS A 428 -0.07 -23.07 -24.34
N ILE A 429 -0.17 -23.20 -23.02
CA ILE A 429 0.25 -22.16 -22.07
C ILE A 429 1.76 -21.92 -22.18
N ALA A 430 2.57 -22.98 -22.14
CA ALA A 430 4.03 -22.86 -22.27
C ALA A 430 4.46 -22.18 -23.58
N GLU A 431 3.85 -22.54 -24.71
CA GLU A 431 4.12 -21.91 -26.02
C GLU A 431 3.67 -20.45 -26.08
N ARG A 432 2.58 -20.08 -25.38
CA ARG A 432 2.15 -18.68 -25.24
C ARG A 432 3.17 -17.88 -24.44
N GLU A 433 3.57 -18.38 -23.26
CA GLU A 433 4.52 -17.68 -22.39
C GLU A 433 5.90 -17.56 -23.03
N LEU A 434 6.40 -18.62 -23.69
CA LEU A 434 7.68 -18.57 -24.38
C LEU A 434 7.70 -17.54 -25.51
N ARG A 435 6.62 -17.46 -26.32
CA ARG A 435 6.50 -16.44 -27.37
C ARG A 435 6.51 -15.04 -26.78
N ARG A 436 5.83 -14.83 -25.65
CA ARG A 436 5.81 -13.54 -24.94
C ARG A 436 7.21 -13.15 -24.47
N ILE A 437 7.93 -14.05 -23.80
CA ILE A 437 9.29 -13.80 -23.28
C ILE A 437 10.23 -13.44 -24.43
N ILE A 438 10.26 -14.25 -25.50
CA ILE A 438 11.11 -14.00 -26.67
C ILE A 438 10.78 -12.66 -27.34
N ALA A 439 9.49 -12.29 -27.42
CA ALA A 439 9.09 -11.01 -28.00
C ALA A 439 9.59 -9.82 -27.15
N CYS A 440 9.44 -9.91 -25.82
CA CYS A 440 9.93 -8.88 -24.89
C CYS A 440 11.46 -8.71 -24.97
N GLU A 441 12.21 -9.81 -25.02
CA GLU A 441 13.67 -9.75 -25.15
C GLU A 441 14.11 -9.11 -26.46
N LYS A 442 13.53 -9.55 -27.59
CA LYS A 442 13.81 -8.95 -28.91
C LYS A 442 13.47 -7.47 -28.96
N GLU A 443 12.37 -7.06 -28.35
CA GLU A 443 11.98 -5.66 -28.27
C GLU A 443 13.01 -4.84 -27.46
N ARG A 444 13.43 -5.34 -26.29
CA ARG A 444 14.47 -4.67 -25.47
C ARG A 444 15.79 -4.53 -26.21
N GLU A 445 16.24 -5.59 -26.89
CA GLU A 445 17.44 -5.55 -27.74
C GLU A 445 17.29 -4.54 -28.87
N ALA A 446 16.13 -4.49 -29.54
CA ALA A 446 15.85 -3.56 -30.61
C ALA A 446 15.82 -2.09 -30.13
N VAL A 447 15.27 -1.83 -28.94
CA VAL A 447 15.29 -0.49 -28.32
C VAL A 447 16.72 -0.04 -28.05
N GLN A 448 17.52 -0.87 -27.37
CA GLN A 448 18.92 -0.56 -27.08
C GLN A 448 19.75 -0.34 -28.35
N SER A 449 19.60 -1.23 -29.33
CA SER A 449 20.26 -1.12 -30.63
C SER A 449 19.85 0.16 -31.37
N CYS A 450 18.56 0.51 -31.33
CA CYS A 450 18.06 1.74 -31.92
C CYS A 450 18.70 2.96 -31.25
N ILE A 451 18.67 3.07 -29.92
CA ILE A 451 19.28 4.18 -29.16
C ILE A 451 20.77 4.32 -29.50
N ALA A 452 21.53 3.22 -29.42
CA ALA A 452 22.96 3.22 -29.73
C ALA A 452 23.24 3.67 -31.17
N SER A 453 22.36 3.29 -32.11
CA SER A 453 22.50 3.71 -33.49
C SER A 453 22.24 5.21 -33.67
N LEU A 454 21.37 5.85 -32.89
CA LEU A 454 21.00 7.27 -33.07
C LEU A 454 22.15 8.23 -32.75
N ALA A 455 23.19 7.78 -32.04
CA ALA A 455 24.38 8.58 -31.75
C ALA A 455 25.24 8.92 -33.00
N TRP A 456 25.11 8.15 -34.08
CA TRP A 456 25.95 8.28 -35.26
C TRP A 456 25.13 8.40 -36.55
N GLY A 457 25.52 9.27 -37.48
CA GLY A 457 24.83 9.43 -38.77
C GLY A 457 23.56 10.28 -38.68
N SER A 458 22.52 9.98 -39.48
CA SER A 458 21.27 10.73 -39.51
C SER A 458 20.19 10.07 -38.64
N PRO A 459 19.82 10.65 -37.47
CA PRO A 459 18.77 10.09 -36.61
C PRO A 459 17.42 9.97 -37.33
N PHE A 460 17.10 10.92 -38.21
CA PHE A 460 15.87 10.91 -39.00
C PHE A 460 15.75 9.65 -39.86
N ARG A 461 16.80 9.35 -40.65
CA ARG A 461 16.79 8.17 -41.52
C ARG A 461 16.71 6.87 -40.72
N LYS A 462 17.37 6.81 -39.56
CA LYS A 462 17.36 5.64 -38.69
C LYS A 462 15.99 5.41 -38.07
N LEU A 463 15.34 6.45 -37.54
CA LEU A 463 13.96 6.36 -37.04
C LEU A 463 12.97 6.00 -38.16
N GLN A 464 13.16 6.53 -39.38
CA GLN A 464 12.31 6.16 -40.53
C GLN A 464 12.46 4.70 -40.96
N GLN A 465 13.62 4.08 -40.71
CA GLN A 465 13.82 2.65 -40.95
C GLN A 465 13.16 1.76 -39.89
N GLN A 466 12.88 2.28 -38.71
CA GLN A 466 12.13 1.55 -37.68
C GLN A 466 10.66 1.44 -38.10
N THR A 467 10.14 0.21 -38.03
CA THR A 467 8.77 -0.13 -38.40
C THR A 467 7.93 -0.61 -37.21
N GLU A 468 8.59 -0.92 -36.09
CA GLU A 468 7.98 -1.41 -34.87
C GLU A 468 7.59 -0.26 -33.96
N TYR A 469 6.28 -0.12 -33.71
CA TYR A 469 5.73 0.96 -32.87
C TYR A 469 6.35 0.96 -31.47
N TRP A 470 6.36 -0.20 -30.79
CA TRP A 470 6.80 -0.30 -29.39
C TRP A 470 8.30 -0.03 -29.21
N VAL A 471 9.11 -0.29 -30.23
CA VAL A 471 10.53 0.10 -30.22
C VAL A 471 10.64 1.62 -30.22
N VAL A 472 9.96 2.30 -31.16
CA VAL A 472 10.01 3.77 -31.25
C VAL A 472 9.37 4.43 -30.03
N TYR A 473 8.27 3.88 -29.53
CA TYR A 473 7.58 4.33 -28.32
C TYR A 473 8.50 4.35 -27.09
N GLN A 474 9.33 3.31 -26.92
CA GLN A 474 10.29 3.21 -25.81
C GLN A 474 11.57 4.03 -26.04
N VAL A 475 11.97 4.23 -27.30
CA VAL A 475 13.10 5.11 -27.65
C VAL A 475 12.76 6.57 -27.34
N ALA A 476 11.52 7.01 -27.60
CA ALA A 476 11.10 8.39 -27.48
C ALA A 476 11.33 9.04 -26.10
N PRO A 477 11.00 8.42 -24.95
CA PRO A 477 11.26 9.00 -23.63
C PRO A 477 12.71 8.82 -23.13
N SER A 478 13.59 8.17 -23.88
CA SER A 478 14.95 7.85 -23.39
C SER A 478 15.73 9.12 -22.99
N PRO A 479 16.23 9.22 -21.74
CA PRO A 479 16.97 10.39 -21.27
C PRO A 479 18.36 10.51 -21.92
N GLU A 480 18.87 9.45 -22.55
CA GLU A 480 20.15 9.43 -23.26
C GLU A 480 20.13 10.24 -24.56
N LEU A 481 18.93 10.56 -25.07
CA LEU A 481 18.74 11.21 -26.36
C LEU A 481 18.51 12.72 -26.22
N PRO A 482 19.13 13.55 -27.09
CA PRO A 482 18.80 14.96 -27.19
C PRO A 482 17.31 15.21 -27.45
N VAL A 483 16.76 16.31 -26.91
CA VAL A 483 15.34 16.70 -27.01
C VAL A 483 14.80 16.57 -28.44
N ARG A 484 15.52 17.10 -29.43
CA ARG A 484 15.11 17.03 -30.85
C ARG A 484 14.96 15.60 -31.38
N ILE A 485 15.81 14.67 -30.96
CA ILE A 485 15.71 13.26 -31.39
C ILE A 485 14.49 12.60 -30.73
N ARG A 486 14.22 12.91 -29.47
CA ARG A 486 13.01 12.45 -28.75
C ARG A 486 11.73 12.94 -29.44
N GLU A 487 11.68 14.21 -29.85
CA GLU A 487 10.56 14.76 -30.62
C GLU A 487 10.37 14.03 -31.96
N MET A 488 11.45 13.78 -32.70
CA MET A 488 11.40 13.01 -33.95
C MET A 488 10.89 11.58 -33.72
N ALA A 489 11.29 10.94 -32.62
CA ALA A 489 10.78 9.63 -32.25
C ALA A 489 9.29 9.69 -31.88
N CYS A 490 8.82 10.72 -31.17
CA CYS A 490 7.39 10.91 -30.89
C CYS A 490 6.56 11.05 -32.18
N VAL A 491 7.04 11.82 -33.15
CA VAL A 491 6.40 11.94 -34.46
C VAL A 491 6.37 10.58 -35.16
N ARG A 492 7.48 9.85 -35.15
CA ARG A 492 7.55 8.53 -35.78
C ARG A 492 6.63 7.51 -35.10
N ALA A 493 6.51 7.53 -33.77
CA ALA A 493 5.57 6.67 -33.05
C ALA A 493 4.12 6.91 -33.50
N ARG A 494 3.74 8.18 -33.71
CA ARG A 494 2.41 8.53 -34.24
C ARG A 494 2.18 8.03 -35.67
N GLU A 495 3.20 8.07 -36.53
CA GLU A 495 3.13 7.52 -37.89
C GLU A 495 2.95 6.00 -37.90
N LEU A 496 3.56 5.31 -36.93
CA LEU A 496 3.54 3.86 -36.81
C LEU A 496 2.30 3.30 -36.09
N ALA A 497 1.59 4.14 -35.34
CA ALA A 497 0.42 3.74 -34.58
C ALA A 497 -0.67 3.14 -35.49
N ARG A 498 -1.15 1.95 -35.14
CA ARG A 498 -2.16 1.19 -35.87
C ARG A 498 -3.51 1.14 -35.17
N THR A 499 -3.52 1.38 -33.86
CA THR A 499 -4.75 1.42 -33.06
C THR A 499 -5.03 2.82 -32.50
N PRO A 500 -6.29 3.14 -32.16
CA PRO A 500 -6.61 4.39 -31.46
C PRO A 500 -5.81 4.59 -30.16
N SER A 501 -5.58 3.51 -29.41
CA SER A 501 -4.81 3.54 -28.15
C SER A 501 -3.32 3.82 -28.38
N GLU A 502 -2.70 3.19 -29.38
CA GLU A 502 -1.31 3.49 -29.77
C GLU A 502 -1.16 4.94 -30.24
N ALA A 503 -2.12 5.44 -31.02
CA ALA A 503 -2.09 6.83 -31.47
C ALA A 503 -2.18 7.80 -30.27
N LEU A 504 -2.99 7.46 -29.26
CA LEU A 504 -3.11 8.24 -28.04
C LEU A 504 -1.84 8.19 -27.19
N GLY A 505 -1.25 6.99 -27.01
CA GLY A 505 0.02 6.82 -26.30
C GLY A 505 1.14 7.66 -26.92
N ALA A 506 1.24 7.67 -28.25
CA ALA A 506 2.20 8.51 -28.96
C ALA A 506 1.92 10.02 -28.82
N ILE A 507 0.65 10.43 -28.75
CA ILE A 507 0.28 11.82 -28.43
C ILE A 507 0.71 12.19 -27.00
N VAL A 508 0.45 11.31 -26.02
CA VAL A 508 0.82 11.52 -24.62
C VAL A 508 2.34 11.61 -24.45
N LEU A 509 3.12 10.75 -25.13
CA LEU A 509 4.58 10.85 -25.16
C LEU A 509 5.05 12.20 -25.71
N HIS A 510 4.41 12.70 -26.77
CA HIS A 510 4.78 13.98 -27.35
C HIS A 510 4.44 15.14 -26.40
N LEU A 511 3.25 15.14 -25.79
CA LEU A 511 2.88 16.10 -24.75
C LEU A 511 3.88 16.06 -23.59
N HIS A 512 4.26 14.86 -23.14
CA HIS A 512 5.26 14.68 -22.10
C HIS A 512 6.60 15.34 -22.48
N ALA A 513 7.13 15.05 -23.67
CA ALA A 513 8.38 15.62 -24.16
C ALA A 513 8.35 17.17 -24.22
N LEU A 514 7.23 17.75 -24.65
CA LEU A 514 7.05 19.20 -24.71
C LEU A 514 7.03 19.82 -23.30
N PHE A 515 6.28 19.24 -22.35
CA PHE A 515 6.18 19.81 -21.00
C PHE A 515 7.42 19.58 -20.12
N HIS A 516 8.27 18.60 -20.44
CA HIS A 516 9.47 18.25 -19.65
C HIS A 516 10.80 18.66 -20.34
N CYS A 517 10.76 19.62 -21.27
CA CYS A 517 11.98 20.25 -21.79
C CYS A 517 12.35 21.51 -21.00
N ASP A 518 13.64 21.84 -20.99
CA ASP A 518 14.14 23.07 -20.36
C ASP A 518 13.47 24.30 -20.98
N ARG A 519 13.22 25.32 -20.17
CA ARG A 519 12.53 26.55 -20.63
C ARG A 519 13.25 27.20 -21.81
N ALA A 520 14.58 27.11 -21.87
CA ALA A 520 15.41 27.63 -22.95
C ALA A 520 15.24 26.87 -24.28
N ASP A 521 14.86 25.59 -24.21
CA ASP A 521 14.74 24.69 -25.37
C ASP A 521 13.31 24.63 -25.94
N ARG A 522 12.36 25.34 -25.33
CA ARG A 522 10.95 25.31 -25.74
C ARG A 522 10.75 25.82 -27.18
N PRO A 523 10.04 25.07 -28.03
CA PRO A 523 9.70 25.54 -29.38
C PRO A 523 8.89 26.83 -29.36
N LYS A 524 9.16 27.75 -30.29
CA LYS A 524 8.40 29.01 -30.41
C LYS A 524 6.90 28.77 -30.64
N GLU A 525 6.55 27.70 -31.36
CA GLU A 525 5.17 27.33 -31.69
C GLU A 525 4.58 26.28 -30.72
N MET A 526 5.21 26.06 -29.57
CA MET A 526 4.83 25.02 -28.60
C MET A 526 3.34 25.10 -28.22
N ARG A 527 2.79 26.30 -28.02
CA ARG A 527 1.36 26.50 -27.71
C ARG A 527 0.46 25.84 -28.76
N GLN A 528 0.67 26.19 -30.03
CA GLN A 528 -0.13 25.67 -31.15
C GLN A 528 0.03 24.14 -31.28
N GLN A 529 1.24 23.62 -31.05
CA GLN A 529 1.49 22.18 -31.08
C GLN A 529 0.75 21.46 -29.95
N VAL A 530 0.77 21.98 -28.72
CA VAL A 530 0.04 21.40 -27.59
C VAL A 530 -1.47 21.45 -27.82
N GLU A 531 -2.01 22.57 -28.28
CA GLU A 531 -3.44 22.71 -28.61
C GLU A 531 -3.88 21.69 -29.67
N GLN A 532 -3.08 21.50 -30.73
CA GLN A 532 -3.34 20.49 -31.76
C GLN A 532 -3.29 19.07 -31.20
N LEU A 533 -2.30 18.74 -30.37
CA LEU A 533 -2.16 17.43 -29.75
C LEU A 533 -3.33 17.11 -28.82
N LEU A 534 -3.76 18.09 -27.99
CA LEU A 534 -4.92 17.93 -27.10
C LEU A 534 -6.21 17.75 -27.90
N ALA A 535 -6.44 18.53 -28.96
CA ALA A 535 -7.61 18.38 -29.82
C ALA A 535 -7.65 17.02 -30.52
N LEU A 536 -6.49 16.54 -31.01
CA LEU A 536 -6.36 15.19 -31.58
C LEU A 536 -6.68 14.11 -30.54
N ALA A 537 -6.18 14.26 -29.31
CA ALA A 537 -6.48 13.34 -28.23
C ALA A 537 -7.97 13.31 -27.89
N GLU A 538 -8.61 14.48 -27.71
CA GLU A 538 -10.04 14.59 -27.39
C GLU A 538 -10.95 13.96 -28.45
N SER A 539 -10.54 13.98 -29.72
CA SER A 539 -11.29 13.36 -30.83
C SER A 539 -11.10 11.84 -30.97
N ASN A 540 -10.15 11.25 -30.24
CA ASN A 540 -9.77 9.86 -30.42
C ASN A 540 -10.66 8.91 -29.59
N PRO A 541 -11.16 7.80 -30.18
CA PRO A 541 -12.02 6.83 -29.49
C PRO A 541 -11.46 6.23 -28.20
N ALA A 542 -10.13 6.16 -28.06
CA ALA A 542 -9.44 5.62 -26.89
C ALA A 542 -9.23 6.66 -25.76
N TYR A 543 -9.78 7.88 -25.86
CA TYR A 543 -9.58 8.95 -24.86
C TYR A 543 -9.80 8.49 -23.41
N GLY A 544 -10.87 7.70 -23.18
CA GLY A 544 -11.22 7.20 -21.85
C GLY A 544 -10.16 6.29 -21.20
N GLU A 545 -9.24 5.72 -21.97
CA GLU A 545 -8.13 4.89 -21.47
C GLU A 545 -7.03 5.74 -20.81
N TRP A 546 -6.95 7.03 -21.15
CA TRP A 546 -5.91 7.96 -20.71
C TRP A 546 -6.49 9.22 -20.05
N GLY A 547 -7.76 9.19 -19.66
CA GLY A 547 -8.52 10.39 -19.27
C GLY A 547 -7.83 11.21 -18.17
N ALA A 548 -7.31 10.56 -17.13
CA ALA A 548 -6.60 11.25 -16.05
C ALA A 548 -5.33 11.98 -16.55
N VAL A 549 -4.55 11.31 -17.40
CA VAL A 549 -3.29 11.82 -17.93
C VAL A 549 -3.53 12.99 -18.88
N LEU A 550 -4.54 12.88 -19.76
CA LEU A 550 -4.88 13.93 -20.71
C LEU A 550 -5.50 15.15 -20.03
N LEU A 551 -6.36 14.95 -19.03
CA LEU A 551 -6.88 16.03 -18.20
C LEU A 551 -5.76 16.73 -17.41
N ASN A 552 -4.74 16.00 -16.97
CA ASN A 552 -3.55 16.59 -16.36
C ASN A 552 -2.80 17.50 -17.35
N TYR A 553 -2.52 17.02 -18.57
CA TYR A 553 -1.87 17.86 -19.59
C TYR A 553 -2.74 19.05 -20.02
N LYS A 554 -4.06 18.89 -20.04
CA LYS A 554 -5.00 20.01 -20.23
C LYS A 554 -4.86 21.03 -19.10
N ALA A 555 -4.80 20.59 -17.84
CA ALA A 555 -4.56 21.49 -16.71
C ALA A 555 -3.22 22.24 -16.83
N LYS A 556 -2.15 21.55 -17.24
CA LYS A 556 -0.83 22.16 -17.50
C LYS A 556 -0.86 23.16 -18.66
N HIS A 557 -1.63 22.89 -19.71
CA HIS A 557 -1.85 23.84 -20.80
C HIS A 557 -2.53 25.12 -20.30
N HIS A 558 -3.65 24.98 -19.57
CA HIS A 558 -4.37 26.12 -18.99
C HIS A 558 -3.47 26.93 -18.04
N LEU A 559 -2.63 26.25 -17.26
CA LEU A 559 -1.64 26.90 -16.41
C LEU A 559 -0.62 27.72 -17.22
N ALA A 560 -0.13 27.19 -18.34
CA ALA A 560 0.86 27.85 -19.20
C ALA A 560 0.31 29.07 -19.97
N ILE A 561 -1.02 29.24 -20.03
CA ILE A 561 -1.70 30.42 -20.58
C ILE A 561 -2.37 31.29 -19.49
N ASN A 562 -2.02 31.08 -18.22
CA ASN A 562 -2.53 31.83 -17.05
C ASN A 562 -4.03 31.68 -16.77
N GLU A 563 -4.67 30.61 -17.24
CA GLU A 563 -6.07 30.27 -16.93
C GLU A 563 -6.19 29.42 -15.65
N PHE A 564 -5.84 30.01 -14.50
CA PHE A 564 -5.71 29.29 -13.23
C PHE A 564 -6.99 28.57 -12.76
N GLU A 565 -8.17 29.16 -12.95
CA GLU A 565 -9.44 28.54 -12.55
C GLU A 565 -9.74 27.29 -13.38
N ALA A 566 -9.59 27.39 -14.70
CA ALA A 566 -9.82 26.27 -15.61
C ALA A 566 -8.73 25.18 -15.48
N ALA A 567 -7.49 25.57 -15.14
CA ALA A 567 -6.46 24.62 -14.71
C ALA A 567 -6.89 23.86 -13.46
N ARG A 568 -7.46 24.54 -12.45
CA ARG A 568 -7.94 23.90 -11.21
C ARG A 568 -9.10 22.93 -11.48
N GLU A 569 -10.06 23.32 -12.32
CA GLU A 569 -11.15 22.44 -12.74
C GLU A 569 -10.61 21.18 -13.45
N SER A 570 -9.64 21.35 -14.34
CA SER A 570 -9.02 20.24 -15.08
C SER A 570 -8.22 19.31 -14.16
N PHE A 571 -7.44 19.84 -13.20
CA PHE A 571 -6.74 19.03 -12.21
C PHE A 571 -7.71 18.22 -11.33
N ASN A 572 -8.82 18.84 -10.89
CA ASN A 572 -9.84 18.12 -10.12
C ASN A 572 -10.51 17.03 -10.96
N ALA A 573 -10.83 17.30 -12.22
CA ALA A 573 -11.35 16.30 -13.14
C ALA A 573 -10.35 15.16 -13.36
N ALA A 574 -9.06 15.47 -13.48
CA ALA A 574 -7.98 14.49 -13.62
C ALA A 574 -7.89 13.56 -12.40
N LEU A 575 -7.93 14.10 -11.17
CA LEU A 575 -7.98 13.29 -9.94
C LEU A 575 -9.21 12.39 -9.88
N GLN A 576 -10.37 12.90 -10.28
CA GLN A 576 -11.58 12.07 -10.32
C GLN A 576 -11.46 10.93 -11.34
N ALA A 577 -10.86 11.21 -12.50
CA ALA A 577 -10.61 10.20 -13.53
C ALA A 577 -9.63 9.10 -13.08
N CYS A 578 -8.73 9.38 -12.11
CA CYS A 578 -7.85 8.36 -11.53
C CYS A 578 -8.61 7.23 -10.80
N HIS A 579 -9.88 7.43 -10.42
CA HIS A 579 -10.67 6.35 -9.81
C HIS A 579 -11.18 5.32 -10.83
N ALA A 580 -11.13 5.61 -12.13
CA ALA A 580 -11.62 4.69 -13.14
C ALA A 580 -10.65 3.52 -13.38
N ARG A 581 -9.34 3.81 -13.37
CA ARG A 581 -8.24 2.95 -13.83
C ARG A 581 -6.95 3.26 -13.08
N SER A 582 -6.03 2.30 -13.02
CA SER A 582 -4.66 2.54 -12.53
C SER A 582 -3.77 3.11 -13.63
N TYR A 583 -3.07 4.20 -13.28
CA TYR A 583 -2.15 4.98 -14.13
C TYR A 583 -0.76 5.09 -13.48
N GLY A 584 -0.38 4.11 -12.65
CA GLY A 584 0.82 4.17 -11.83
C GLY A 584 0.88 5.41 -10.90
N PRO A 585 1.97 6.20 -10.89
CA PRO A 585 2.17 7.29 -9.94
C PRO A 585 1.40 8.58 -10.28
N VAL A 586 0.76 8.63 -11.45
CA VAL A 586 0.14 9.85 -12.01
C VAL A 586 -0.89 10.48 -11.06
N ARG A 587 -1.59 9.69 -10.25
CA ARG A 587 -2.54 10.22 -9.25
C ARG A 587 -1.85 11.10 -8.20
N GLY A 588 -0.64 10.71 -7.77
CA GLY A 588 0.17 11.48 -6.84
C GLY A 588 0.71 12.75 -7.48
N GLU A 589 1.18 12.65 -8.73
CA GLU A 589 1.65 13.80 -9.52
C GLU A 589 0.55 14.84 -9.72
N ILE A 590 -0.65 14.42 -10.13
CA ILE A 590 -1.80 15.31 -10.28
C ILE A 590 -2.14 15.94 -8.93
N ALA A 591 -2.11 15.17 -7.83
CA ALA A 591 -2.40 15.71 -6.51
C ALA A 591 -1.40 16.79 -6.08
N ARG A 592 -0.09 16.58 -6.34
CA ARG A 592 0.97 17.57 -6.12
C ARG A 592 0.73 18.82 -6.96
N ASP A 593 0.54 18.64 -8.26
CA ASP A 593 0.37 19.73 -9.23
C ASP A 593 -0.90 20.56 -8.92
N ALA A 594 -1.99 19.90 -8.54
CA ALA A 594 -3.23 20.54 -8.10
C ALA A 594 -3.05 21.32 -6.79
N PHE A 595 -2.34 20.73 -5.82
CA PHE A 595 -2.10 21.34 -4.52
C PHE A 595 -1.19 22.57 -4.63
N ALA A 596 -0.13 22.47 -5.42
CA ALA A 596 0.77 23.56 -5.75
C ALA A 596 0.01 24.78 -6.31
N LEU A 597 -0.83 24.57 -7.32
CA LEU A 597 -1.68 25.64 -7.88
C LEU A 597 -2.64 26.22 -6.84
N LEU A 598 -3.31 25.37 -6.07
CA LEU A 598 -4.27 25.80 -5.06
C LEU A 598 -3.60 26.67 -3.99
N VAL A 599 -2.38 26.32 -3.60
CA VAL A 599 -1.61 27.02 -2.58
C VAL A 599 -1.13 28.39 -3.09
N GLU A 600 -0.68 28.49 -4.35
CA GLU A 600 -0.20 29.75 -4.95
C GLU A 600 -1.30 30.67 -5.49
N ARG A 601 -2.44 30.08 -5.87
CA ARG A 601 -3.63 30.77 -6.37
C ARG A 601 -4.87 30.29 -5.60
N PRO A 602 -4.96 30.61 -4.30
CA PRO A 602 -6.03 30.12 -3.44
C PRO A 602 -7.39 30.72 -3.81
N PRO A 603 -8.47 29.92 -3.82
CA PRO A 603 -9.82 30.43 -4.00
C PRO A 603 -10.26 31.26 -2.78
N VAL A 604 -11.34 32.02 -2.93
CA VAL A 604 -11.94 32.79 -1.82
C VAL A 604 -12.35 31.84 -0.68
N GLY A 605 -11.97 32.16 0.56
CA GLY A 605 -12.26 31.33 1.73
C GLY A 605 -11.34 30.11 1.91
N PHE A 606 -10.19 30.10 1.23
CA PHE A 606 -9.17 29.05 1.38
C PHE A 606 -8.76 28.82 2.85
N SER A 607 -8.81 27.55 3.27
CA SER A 607 -8.28 27.07 4.55
C SER A 607 -7.50 25.80 4.27
N LEU A 608 -6.22 25.78 4.63
CA LEU A 608 -5.30 24.71 4.31
C LEU A 608 -5.81 23.34 4.77
N GLY A 609 -6.42 23.26 5.96
CA GLY A 609 -6.94 22.02 6.54
C GLY A 609 -8.01 21.32 5.68
N ASN A 610 -8.70 22.04 4.79
CA ASN A 610 -9.69 21.44 3.89
C ASN A 610 -9.05 20.65 2.73
N TYR A 611 -7.73 20.72 2.59
CA TYR A 611 -7.00 20.23 1.42
C TYR A 611 -5.98 19.14 1.75
N GLU A 612 -6.06 18.59 2.96
CA GLU A 612 -5.31 17.40 3.38
C GLU A 612 -5.50 16.21 2.41
N GLY A 613 -6.63 16.16 1.70
CA GLY A 613 -6.89 15.17 0.66
C GLY A 613 -5.81 15.11 -0.42
N TYR A 614 -5.24 16.24 -0.84
CA TYR A 614 -4.15 16.21 -1.83
C TYR A 614 -2.89 15.57 -1.25
N MET A 615 -2.49 15.94 -0.02
CA MET A 615 -1.35 15.35 0.68
C MET A 615 -1.50 13.83 0.83
N ARG A 616 -2.70 13.35 1.20
CA ARG A 616 -2.96 11.90 1.29
C ARG A 616 -2.79 11.18 -0.04
N ASN A 617 -3.26 11.78 -1.14
CA ASN A 617 -3.04 11.23 -2.47
C ASN A 617 -1.56 11.28 -2.88
N MET A 618 -0.82 12.32 -2.51
CA MET A 618 0.62 12.41 -2.78
C MET A 618 1.39 11.31 -2.03
N LEU A 619 1.10 11.11 -0.74
CA LEU A 619 1.70 10.04 0.07
C LEU A 619 1.36 8.66 -0.49
N ALA A 620 0.08 8.42 -0.76
CA ALA A 620 -0.36 7.13 -1.26
C ALA A 620 0.10 6.85 -2.70
N PHE A 621 0.48 7.84 -3.50
CA PHE A 621 0.83 7.62 -4.91
C PHE A 621 2.24 8.13 -5.27
N GLY A 622 3.17 8.06 -4.30
CA GLY A 622 4.61 8.19 -4.56
C GLY A 622 5.10 9.61 -4.88
N ALA A 623 4.26 10.64 -4.71
CA ALA A 623 4.63 12.04 -4.94
C ALA A 623 5.09 12.77 -3.66
N LEU A 624 5.06 12.08 -2.51
CA LEU A 624 5.58 12.56 -1.24
C LEU A 624 6.21 11.39 -0.47
N SER A 625 7.43 11.59 0.00
CA SER A 625 8.18 10.62 0.80
C SER A 625 8.22 11.02 2.27
N LEU A 626 8.53 10.06 3.14
CA LEU A 626 8.88 10.35 4.53
C LEU A 626 10.17 11.17 4.59
N ASP A 627 10.34 11.97 5.63
CA ASP A 627 11.59 12.70 5.87
C ASP A 627 12.75 11.75 6.27
N ASP A 628 13.96 12.29 6.40
CA ASP A 628 15.16 11.54 6.78
C ASP A 628 15.04 10.84 8.15
N GLU A 629 14.15 11.32 9.03
CA GLU A 629 13.83 10.73 10.33
C GLU A 629 12.66 9.73 10.27
N ARG A 630 12.18 9.42 9.06
CA ARG A 630 11.01 8.56 8.77
C ARG A 630 9.70 9.06 9.38
N LYS A 631 9.59 10.37 9.63
CA LYS A 631 8.35 11.00 10.10
C LYS A 631 7.47 11.42 8.94
N LEU A 632 6.16 11.37 9.18
CA LEU A 632 5.17 11.87 8.23
C LEU A 632 5.29 13.40 8.13
N PRO A 633 5.40 13.96 6.91
CA PRO A 633 5.39 15.41 6.73
C PRO A 633 4.05 15.98 7.18
N THR A 634 4.08 17.18 7.77
CA THR A 634 2.84 17.91 8.09
C THR A 634 2.20 18.46 6.81
N LEU A 635 0.91 18.78 6.88
CA LEU A 635 0.20 19.42 5.76
C LEU A 635 0.84 20.77 5.41
N GLU A 636 1.29 21.49 6.43
CA GLU A 636 2.02 22.73 6.33
C GLU A 636 3.38 22.53 5.65
N ASP A 637 4.21 21.59 6.11
CA ASP A 637 5.50 21.29 5.46
C ASP A 637 5.31 20.96 3.98
N THR A 638 4.29 20.14 3.69
CA THR A 638 3.93 19.77 2.31
C THR A 638 3.51 20.99 1.49
N ALA A 639 2.68 21.89 2.06
CA ALA A 639 2.25 23.12 1.39
C ALA A 639 3.45 24.00 0.96
N CYS A 640 4.47 24.11 1.81
CA CYS A 640 5.70 24.82 1.46
C CYS A 640 6.45 24.17 0.31
N VAL A 641 6.62 22.86 0.35
CA VAL A 641 7.35 22.14 -0.71
C VAL A 641 6.64 22.29 -2.05
N VAL A 642 5.30 22.17 -2.07
CA VAL A 642 4.54 22.31 -3.32
C VAL A 642 4.49 23.76 -3.85
N SER A 643 4.62 24.75 -2.97
CA SER A 643 4.76 26.17 -3.32
C SER A 643 6.05 26.45 -4.08
N GLU A 644 7.17 25.97 -3.56
CA GLU A 644 8.50 26.09 -4.20
C GLU A 644 8.49 25.32 -5.53
N TYR A 645 7.96 24.08 -5.52
CA TYR A 645 7.76 23.27 -6.72
C TYR A 645 6.94 23.98 -7.81
N PHE A 646 5.88 24.73 -7.44
CA PHE A 646 5.05 25.45 -8.39
C PHE A 646 5.90 26.37 -9.28
N TRP A 647 6.75 27.21 -8.69
CA TRP A 647 7.50 28.22 -9.43
C TRP A 647 8.72 27.66 -10.15
N GLU A 648 9.38 26.69 -9.55
CA GLU A 648 10.59 26.08 -10.11
C GLU A 648 10.26 25.15 -11.28
N ASN A 649 9.25 24.29 -11.10
CA ASN A 649 9.03 23.14 -11.97
C ASN A 649 7.70 23.17 -12.73
N GLN A 650 6.60 23.59 -12.08
CA GLN A 650 5.25 23.45 -12.67
C GLN A 650 4.83 24.62 -13.56
N TYR A 651 4.94 25.84 -13.05
CA TYR A 651 4.48 27.06 -13.70
C TYR A 651 5.53 27.55 -14.69
N ALA A 652 5.21 27.36 -15.97
CA ALA A 652 6.10 27.70 -17.05
C ALA A 652 5.27 28.10 -18.28
N PRO A 653 5.01 29.40 -18.47
CA PRO A 653 4.26 29.92 -19.61
C PRO A 653 4.89 29.57 -20.96
N TYR A 654 4.07 29.57 -22.01
CA TYR A 654 4.58 29.41 -23.38
C TYR A 654 5.41 30.63 -23.82
N PRO A 655 6.32 30.48 -24.79
CA PRO A 655 7.03 31.61 -25.37
C PRO A 655 6.06 32.70 -25.87
N GLY A 656 6.17 33.91 -25.32
CA GLY A 656 5.31 35.05 -25.66
C GLY A 656 4.11 35.28 -24.74
N GLU A 657 3.79 34.33 -23.85
CA GLU A 657 2.76 34.52 -22.83
C GLU A 657 3.27 35.38 -21.67
N PRO A 658 2.40 36.17 -21.02
CA PRO A 658 2.79 36.97 -19.87
C PRO A 658 3.23 36.06 -18.72
N VAL A 659 4.34 36.41 -18.09
CA VAL A 659 4.85 35.69 -16.91
C VAL A 659 4.31 36.36 -15.66
N GLU A 660 3.37 35.68 -15.00
CA GLU A 660 2.93 36.03 -13.65
C GLU A 660 4.04 35.87 -12.60
N GLU A 661 3.90 36.62 -11.51
CA GLU A 661 4.81 36.60 -10.37
C GLU A 661 4.15 35.97 -9.13
N PRO A 662 4.95 35.47 -8.17
CA PRO A 662 4.46 35.08 -6.85
C PRO A 662 3.65 36.20 -6.21
N LEU A 663 2.51 35.89 -5.57
CA LEU A 663 1.66 36.90 -4.90
C LEU A 663 2.42 37.71 -3.86
N ALA A 664 3.44 37.09 -3.26
CA ALA A 664 4.28 37.71 -2.25
C ALA A 664 5.51 38.42 -2.83
N ARG A 665 5.86 38.29 -4.12
CA ARG A 665 7.15 38.77 -4.67
C ARG A 665 7.43 40.21 -4.28
N LYS A 666 6.45 41.10 -4.44
CA LYS A 666 6.60 42.51 -4.10
C LYS A 666 6.86 42.76 -2.61
N HIS A 667 6.21 42.00 -1.72
CA HIS A 667 6.48 42.11 -0.28
C HIS A 667 7.81 41.43 0.09
N THR A 668 8.13 40.27 -0.48
CA THR A 668 9.39 39.57 -0.26
C THR A 668 10.56 40.45 -0.71
N GLU A 669 10.52 41.02 -1.91
CA GLU A 669 11.51 41.98 -2.41
C GLU A 669 11.62 43.20 -1.46
N ALA A 670 10.49 43.72 -0.98
CA ALA A 670 10.53 44.84 -0.03
C ALA A 670 11.20 44.45 1.29
N ILE A 671 11.06 43.21 1.78
CA ILE A 671 11.51 42.78 3.11
C ILE A 671 12.93 42.23 3.11
N ILE A 672 13.30 41.48 2.08
CA ILE A 672 14.59 40.79 1.97
C ILE A 672 15.35 41.11 0.67
N GLY A 673 14.85 42.02 -0.16
CA GLY A 673 15.57 42.48 -1.36
C GLY A 673 16.84 43.25 -1.03
N THR A 674 17.65 43.48 -2.05
CA THR A 674 19.00 44.04 -1.95
C THR A 674 19.02 45.37 -1.20
N ASP A 675 18.09 46.29 -1.50
CA ASP A 675 18.03 47.61 -0.87
C ASP A 675 17.83 47.50 0.65
N THR A 676 16.89 46.66 1.09
CA THR A 676 16.57 46.49 2.51
C THR A 676 17.70 45.77 3.24
N MET A 677 18.29 44.75 2.62
CA MET A 677 19.43 44.04 3.19
C MET A 677 20.68 44.93 3.25
N GLU A 678 20.88 45.84 2.31
CA GLU A 678 21.96 46.84 2.33
C GLU A 678 21.78 47.86 3.46
N ILE A 679 20.55 48.37 3.66
CA ILE A 679 20.20 49.24 4.80
C ILE A 679 20.56 48.53 6.12
N ILE A 680 20.14 47.28 6.28
CA ILE A 680 20.40 46.49 7.50
C ILE A 680 21.91 46.21 7.64
N LEU A 681 22.58 45.78 6.58
CA LEU A 681 24.01 45.47 6.61
C LEU A 681 24.87 46.69 6.99
N ARG A 682 24.50 47.88 6.52
CA ARG A 682 25.17 49.15 6.83
C ARG A 682 24.76 49.76 8.18
N ALA A 683 23.82 49.16 8.89
CA ALA A 683 23.20 49.72 10.10
C ALA A 683 22.61 51.12 9.86
N ASP A 684 22.04 51.37 8.67
CA ASP A 684 21.33 52.59 8.34
C ASP A 684 19.93 52.58 8.97
N TRP A 685 19.91 52.94 10.24
CA TRP A 685 18.70 52.91 11.06
C TRP A 685 17.65 53.95 10.68
N ASP A 686 18.07 55.11 10.17
CA ASP A 686 17.17 56.16 9.68
C ASP A 686 16.55 55.72 8.34
N GLY A 687 17.34 55.07 7.48
CA GLY A 687 16.87 54.42 6.26
C GLY A 687 15.87 53.31 6.54
N LEU A 688 16.11 52.47 7.55
CA LEU A 688 15.18 51.42 7.98
C LEU A 688 13.87 52.00 8.54
N ASP A 689 13.96 53.09 9.29
CA ASP A 689 12.79 53.80 9.81
C ASP A 689 11.94 54.41 8.67
N ALA A 690 12.59 55.01 7.67
CA ALA A 690 11.92 55.49 6.47
C ALA A 690 11.30 54.34 5.65
N TRP A 691 11.98 53.19 5.56
CA TRP A 691 11.45 51.99 4.92
C TRP A 691 10.19 51.48 5.63
N MET A 692 10.20 51.41 6.97
CA MET A 692 9.01 51.03 7.76
C MET A 692 7.86 52.03 7.56
N GLY A 693 8.16 53.33 7.39
CA GLY A 693 7.15 54.33 7.04
C GLY A 693 6.49 54.07 5.68
N ARG A 694 7.28 53.72 4.66
CA ARG A 694 6.79 53.41 3.31
C ARG A 694 6.01 52.09 3.22
N ASN A 695 6.34 51.12 4.07
CA ASN A 695 5.73 49.78 4.10
C ASN A 695 4.81 49.58 5.32
N ALA A 696 4.14 50.64 5.78
CA ALA A 696 3.32 50.62 6.99
C ALA A 696 2.13 49.66 6.90
N ASP A 697 1.75 49.18 5.72
CA ASP A 697 0.70 48.18 5.53
C ASP A 697 1.11 46.76 5.95
N LEU A 698 2.41 46.51 6.16
CA LEU A 698 2.95 45.25 6.70
C LEU A 698 2.91 45.16 8.23
N ARG A 699 2.58 46.25 8.93
CA ARG A 699 2.67 46.36 10.41
C ARG A 699 1.76 45.42 11.19
N ASP A 700 0.74 44.86 10.54
CA ASP A 700 -0.25 43.97 11.15
C ASP A 700 -0.77 42.89 10.21
N LYS A 701 -0.03 42.58 9.15
CA LYS A 701 -0.41 41.59 8.16
C LYS A 701 0.60 40.46 8.05
N ARG A 702 0.08 39.28 7.76
CA ARG A 702 0.86 38.15 7.25
C ARG A 702 1.16 38.39 5.78
N LEU A 703 2.33 37.94 5.34
CA LEU A 703 2.70 37.94 3.94
C LEU A 703 1.77 36.99 3.18
N ARG A 704 1.40 37.34 1.95
CA ARG A 704 0.55 36.52 1.07
C ARG A 704 1.32 35.36 0.42
N HIS A 705 2.29 34.78 1.13
CA HIS A 705 2.96 33.54 0.75
C HIS A 705 2.43 32.41 1.64
N VAL A 706 2.69 31.17 1.24
CA VAL A 706 2.24 29.92 1.87
C VAL A 706 2.66 29.81 3.32
N ARG A 707 3.84 30.35 3.66
CA ARG A 707 4.31 30.41 5.04
C ARG A 707 3.50 31.36 5.89
N GLY A 708 2.91 32.42 5.33
CA GLY A 708 2.17 33.41 6.11
C GLY A 708 3.01 34.12 7.18
N GLU A 709 4.34 34.17 6.99
CA GLU A 709 5.27 34.85 7.89
C GLU A 709 4.96 36.35 7.97
N THR A 710 5.44 36.98 9.04
CA THR A 710 5.52 38.44 9.15
C THR A 710 6.94 38.91 8.85
N VAL A 711 7.13 40.21 8.60
CA VAL A 711 8.47 40.83 8.48
C VAL A 711 9.39 40.41 9.63
N LEU A 712 8.84 40.40 10.86
CA LEU A 712 9.57 40.01 12.06
C LEU A 712 10.04 38.55 11.99
N MET A 713 9.15 37.63 11.62
CA MET A 713 9.51 36.22 11.52
C MET A 713 10.54 35.95 10.42
N THR A 714 10.40 36.59 9.26
CA THR A 714 11.35 36.43 8.15
C THR A 714 12.75 36.90 8.55
N TRP A 715 12.89 38.04 9.23
CA TRP A 715 14.20 38.53 9.70
C TRP A 715 14.77 37.71 10.86
N LEU A 716 13.93 37.20 11.77
CA LEU A 716 14.37 36.25 12.80
C LEU A 716 14.87 34.94 12.17
N GLY A 717 14.19 34.42 11.16
CA GLY A 717 14.62 33.27 10.38
C GLY A 717 16.00 33.48 9.75
N GLY A 718 16.19 34.61 9.05
CA GLY A 718 17.48 34.97 8.45
C GLY A 718 18.59 35.14 9.50
N LEU A 719 18.29 35.77 10.64
CA LEU A 719 19.20 35.89 11.78
C LEU A 719 19.68 34.51 12.26
N TYR A 720 18.76 33.56 12.46
CA TYR A 720 19.11 32.21 12.92
C TYR A 720 19.83 31.39 11.85
N GLN A 721 19.48 31.60 10.58
CA GLN A 721 20.19 30.98 9.47
C GLN A 721 21.66 31.39 9.46
N CYS A 722 21.98 32.69 9.61
CA CYS A 722 23.38 33.17 9.72
C CYS A 722 24.19 32.47 10.82
N ARG A 723 23.55 32.02 11.91
CA ARG A 723 24.23 31.27 12.99
C ARG A 723 24.55 29.84 12.56
N THR A 724 23.56 29.18 11.96
CA THR A 724 23.67 27.78 11.55
C THR A 724 24.60 27.58 10.35
N THR A 725 24.69 28.54 9.43
CA THR A 725 25.48 28.43 8.19
C THR A 725 26.94 28.86 8.31
N LYS A 726 27.47 29.10 9.52
CA LYS A 726 28.88 29.50 9.72
C LYS A 726 29.88 28.49 9.16
N HIS A 727 29.52 27.21 9.17
CA HIS A 727 30.32 26.13 8.59
C HIS A 727 30.41 26.17 7.05
N LEU A 728 29.49 26.89 6.38
CA LEU A 728 29.45 27.05 4.92
C LEU A 728 30.28 28.25 4.43
N HIS A 729 30.72 29.15 5.32
CA HIS A 729 31.53 30.32 4.94
C HIS A 729 32.73 30.01 4.03
N PRO A 730 33.52 28.94 4.26
CA PRO A 730 34.66 28.60 3.40
C PRO A 730 34.26 28.21 1.96
N GLN A 731 32.99 27.85 1.72
CA GLN A 731 32.48 27.49 0.39
C GLN A 731 32.01 28.72 -0.40
N ILE A 732 31.70 29.81 0.30
CA ILE A 732 31.17 31.06 -0.28
C ILE A 732 32.31 31.99 -0.70
N GLY A 733 33.44 31.96 0.02
CA GLY A 733 34.62 32.78 -0.26
C GLY A 733 35.65 32.70 0.87
N PRO A 734 36.74 33.48 0.79
CA PRO A 734 37.73 33.57 1.86
C PRO A 734 37.06 33.94 3.19
N ILE A 735 37.37 33.18 4.25
CA ILE A 735 36.70 33.34 5.55
C ILE A 735 36.95 34.75 6.11
N GLU A 736 38.14 35.29 5.87
CA GLU A 736 38.56 36.63 6.26
C GLU A 736 37.67 37.75 5.65
N GLU A 737 37.04 37.47 4.51
CA GLU A 737 36.15 38.40 3.80
C GLU A 737 34.68 38.15 4.13
N VAL A 738 34.26 36.88 4.21
CA VAL A 738 32.85 36.48 4.40
C VAL A 738 32.40 36.60 5.87
N ALA A 739 33.25 36.19 6.82
CA ALA A 739 32.86 36.16 8.24
C ALA A 739 32.53 37.55 8.83
N PRO A 740 33.26 38.64 8.52
CA PRO A 740 32.90 39.98 8.98
C PRO A 740 31.52 40.43 8.49
N ILE A 741 31.19 40.14 7.23
CA ILE A 741 29.90 40.50 6.62
C ILE A 741 28.77 39.71 7.27
N ALA A 742 28.92 38.40 7.41
CA ALA A 742 27.93 37.54 8.04
C ALA A 742 27.68 37.90 9.53
N ASN A 743 28.74 38.21 10.28
CA ASN A 743 28.62 38.64 11.68
C ASN A 743 27.97 40.04 11.81
N ALA A 744 28.29 40.97 10.90
CA ALA A 744 27.64 42.28 10.85
C ALA A 744 26.15 42.13 10.53
N LEU A 745 25.80 41.29 9.56
CA LEU A 745 24.42 41.01 9.20
C LEU A 745 23.66 40.34 10.36
N GLU A 746 24.24 39.35 11.04
CA GLU A 746 23.64 38.70 12.22
C GLU A 746 23.31 39.75 13.31
N ARG A 747 24.27 40.59 13.67
CA ARG A 747 24.07 41.64 14.67
C ARG A 747 23.00 42.65 14.25
N ASN A 748 23.05 43.09 13.00
CA ASN A 748 22.17 44.15 12.52
C ASN A 748 20.75 43.64 12.23
N LEU A 749 20.56 42.39 11.80
CA LEU A 749 19.25 41.76 11.68
C LEU A 749 18.56 41.63 13.05
N ARG A 750 19.32 41.34 14.12
CA ARG A 750 18.78 41.37 15.48
C ARG A 750 18.26 42.76 15.83
N GLU A 751 19.05 43.80 15.61
CA GLU A 751 18.62 45.18 15.90
C GLU A 751 17.42 45.61 15.04
N ALA A 752 17.40 45.22 13.76
CA ALA A 752 16.24 45.43 12.88
C ALA A 752 14.98 44.74 13.42
N ALA A 753 15.09 43.49 13.88
CA ALA A 753 13.98 42.76 14.49
C ALA A 753 13.49 43.44 15.79
N LEU A 754 14.40 43.89 16.66
CA LEU A 754 14.05 44.64 17.89
C LEU A 754 13.28 45.92 17.57
N ARG A 755 13.69 46.65 16.53
CA ARG A 755 12.99 47.85 16.06
C ARG A 755 11.59 47.53 15.55
N VAL A 756 11.41 46.43 14.83
CA VAL A 756 10.10 45.95 14.39
C VAL A 756 9.21 45.57 15.57
N VAL A 757 9.73 44.85 16.57
CA VAL A 757 9.00 44.54 17.81
C VAL A 757 8.50 45.82 18.49
N LYS A 758 9.35 46.85 18.55
CA LYS A 758 9.00 48.14 19.18
C LYS A 758 7.97 48.95 18.37
N LYS A 759 8.13 49.04 17.06
CA LYS A 759 7.31 49.92 16.20
C LYS A 759 6.05 49.25 15.67
N TRP A 760 6.07 47.94 15.46
CA TRP A 760 4.97 47.13 14.93
C TRP A 760 4.60 45.99 15.91
N PRO A 761 4.13 46.31 17.13
CA PRO A 761 3.90 45.32 18.19
C PRO A 761 2.80 44.30 17.84
N LYS A 762 1.91 44.63 16.90
CA LYS A 762 0.87 43.70 16.44
C LYS A 762 1.45 42.42 15.80
N LEU A 763 2.69 42.43 15.33
CA LEU A 763 3.33 41.26 14.72
C LEU A 763 3.76 40.18 15.72
N ILE A 764 3.89 40.52 17.02
CA ILE A 764 4.50 39.66 18.04
C ILE A 764 3.75 38.35 18.25
N ASN A 765 2.42 38.37 18.09
CA ASN A 765 1.54 37.19 18.24
C ASN A 765 0.95 36.72 16.91
N LEU A 766 1.36 37.32 15.78
CA LEU A 766 0.96 36.80 14.48
C LEU A 766 1.77 35.56 14.19
N ALA A 767 1.11 34.42 14.31
CA ALA A 767 1.68 33.14 13.94
C ALA A 767 1.72 32.98 12.42
N ASP A 768 2.70 32.24 11.93
CA ASP A 768 2.73 31.75 10.56
C ASP A 768 1.67 30.64 10.35
N PHE A 769 1.67 30.03 9.17
CA PHE A 769 0.82 28.88 8.84
C PHE A 769 1.08 27.61 9.69
N LYS A 770 2.30 27.40 10.22
CA LYS A 770 2.65 26.35 11.19
C LYS A 770 2.27 26.72 12.62
N LYS A 771 1.49 27.79 12.80
CA LYS A 771 1.18 28.41 14.09
C LYS A 771 2.43 28.81 14.88
N GLN A 772 3.60 28.96 14.23
CA GLN A 772 4.80 29.44 14.88
C GLN A 772 4.72 30.95 15.04
N THR A 773 4.91 31.43 16.27
CA THR A 773 5.04 32.86 16.58
C THR A 773 6.53 33.23 16.63
N PRO A 774 6.88 34.52 16.57
CA PRO A 774 8.23 35.00 16.87
C PRO A 774 8.83 34.41 18.16
N LEU A 775 8.01 34.23 19.21
CA LEU A 775 8.45 33.66 20.48
C LEU A 775 8.81 32.18 20.35
N LEU A 776 7.99 31.39 19.65
CA LEU A 776 8.27 29.98 19.39
C LEU A 776 9.55 29.79 18.56
N LEU A 777 9.79 30.65 17.57
CA LEU A 777 11.04 30.65 16.79
C LEU A 777 12.26 30.97 17.65
N ALA A 778 12.18 31.99 18.51
CA ALA A 778 13.27 32.36 19.41
C ALA A 778 13.59 31.24 20.42
N ALA A 779 12.56 30.64 21.01
CA ALA A 779 12.70 29.53 21.96
C ALA A 779 13.33 28.29 21.32
N ARG A 780 12.88 27.90 20.11
CA ARG A 780 13.43 26.77 19.35
C ARG A 780 14.93 26.94 19.05
N ASN A 781 15.35 28.16 18.76
CA ASN A 781 16.75 28.48 18.45
C ASN A 781 17.56 28.86 19.70
N GLY A 782 16.99 28.74 20.90
CA GLY A 782 17.66 29.01 22.17
C GLY A 782 18.07 30.48 22.36
N ASP A 783 17.37 31.42 21.74
CA ASP A 783 17.68 32.86 21.80
C ASP A 783 17.05 33.55 23.01
N ALA A 784 17.63 33.33 24.19
CA ALA A 784 17.08 33.79 25.47
C ALA A 784 16.85 35.31 25.51
N ALA A 785 17.73 36.09 24.88
CA ALA A 785 17.59 37.55 24.81
C ALA A 785 16.37 37.96 23.98
N MET A 786 16.13 37.33 22.83
CA MET A 786 14.94 37.62 22.02
C MET A 786 13.66 37.10 22.69
N VAL A 787 13.72 35.95 23.38
CA VAL A 787 12.62 35.44 24.21
C VAL A 787 12.21 36.48 25.26
N ALA A 788 13.16 37.03 26.02
CA ALA A 788 12.89 38.05 27.03
C ALA A 788 12.23 39.30 26.43
N VAL A 789 12.78 39.84 25.33
CA VAL A 789 12.23 41.02 24.66
C VAL A 789 10.80 40.77 24.15
N LEU A 790 10.56 39.63 23.50
CA LEU A 790 9.24 39.31 22.97
C LEU A 790 8.20 39.17 24.08
N LEU A 791 8.58 38.53 25.20
CA LEU A 791 7.74 38.39 26.38
C LEU A 791 7.43 39.73 27.06
N GLU A 792 8.42 40.62 27.20
CA GLU A 792 8.24 41.99 27.70
C GLU A 792 7.31 42.81 26.78
N ALA A 793 7.40 42.57 25.47
CA ALA A 793 6.56 43.21 24.47
C ALA A 793 5.16 42.59 24.35
N GLY A 794 4.82 41.60 25.19
CA GLY A 794 3.47 41.01 25.29
C GLY A 794 3.24 39.77 24.40
N ALA A 795 4.29 39.01 24.08
CA ALA A 795 4.14 37.73 23.41
C ALA A 795 3.39 36.72 24.29
N ASP A 796 2.48 35.96 23.68
CA ASP A 796 1.73 34.91 24.34
C ASP A 796 2.59 33.65 24.49
N ALA A 797 3.02 33.37 25.72
CA ALA A 797 3.87 32.22 26.05
C ALA A 797 3.14 30.87 25.98
N GLU A 798 1.80 30.87 26.04
CA GLU A 798 1.00 29.64 26.04
C GLU A 798 0.53 29.25 24.62
N TRP A 799 0.93 30.01 23.59
CA TRP A 799 0.63 29.69 22.20
C TRP A 799 1.30 28.38 21.78
N LEU A 800 0.53 27.52 21.07
CA LEU A 800 1.00 26.21 20.62
C LEU A 800 1.21 26.18 19.10
N ASP A 801 2.31 25.57 18.66
CA ASP A 801 2.55 25.28 17.23
C ASP A 801 1.60 24.18 16.71
N VAL A 802 1.65 23.87 15.40
CA VAL A 802 0.83 22.80 14.79
C VAL A 802 1.10 21.41 15.37
N ARG A 803 2.24 21.20 16.04
CA ARG A 803 2.58 19.95 16.71
C ARG A 803 2.20 19.96 18.20
N GLY A 804 1.55 21.01 18.67
CA GLY A 804 1.13 21.16 20.07
C GLY A 804 2.23 21.60 21.02
N ASN A 805 3.39 22.06 20.52
CA ASN A 805 4.50 22.51 21.37
C ASN A 805 4.31 23.98 21.78
N SER A 806 4.51 24.25 23.07
CA SER A 806 4.62 25.62 23.61
C SER A 806 6.04 26.17 23.46
N ALA A 807 6.24 27.45 23.81
CA ALA A 807 7.57 28.04 23.88
C ALA A 807 8.47 27.32 24.90
N MET A 808 7.90 26.78 25.99
CA MET A 808 8.65 26.03 26.99
C MET A 808 9.15 24.70 26.42
N ASP A 809 8.31 23.97 25.69
CA ASP A 809 8.68 22.68 25.09
C ASP A 809 9.81 22.86 24.07
N LEU A 810 9.72 23.91 23.23
CA LEU A 810 10.76 24.25 22.26
C LEU A 810 12.05 24.73 22.93
N ALA A 811 11.98 25.48 24.03
CA ALA A 811 13.14 25.90 24.81
C ALA A 811 13.86 24.70 25.44
N LEU A 812 13.11 23.73 25.98
CA LEU A 812 13.68 22.47 26.49
C LEU A 812 14.38 21.68 25.37
N ALA A 813 13.74 21.58 24.20
CA ALA A 813 14.32 20.90 23.04
C ALA A 813 15.58 21.60 22.50
N SER A 814 15.73 22.91 22.68
CA SER A 814 16.93 23.66 22.25
C SER A 814 18.17 23.34 23.09
N GLY A 815 18.00 22.82 24.31
CA GLY A 815 19.10 22.53 25.24
C GLY A 815 19.72 23.75 25.94
N ILE A 816 19.16 24.96 25.76
CA ILE A 816 19.70 26.20 26.34
C ILE A 816 18.91 26.60 27.61
N SER A 817 19.51 26.39 28.79
CA SER A 817 18.85 26.63 30.09
C SER A 817 18.33 28.05 30.27
N LEU A 818 19.05 29.05 29.72
CA LEU A 818 18.66 30.47 29.82
C LEU A 818 17.29 30.76 29.19
N CYS A 819 16.87 30.02 28.15
CA CYS A 819 15.52 30.18 27.58
C CYS A 819 14.44 29.62 28.50
N VAL A 820 14.71 28.46 29.12
CA VAL A 820 13.82 27.83 30.10
C VAL A 820 13.66 28.73 31.32
N ASP A 821 14.77 29.31 31.79
CA ASP A 821 14.79 30.27 32.89
C ASP A 821 13.92 31.48 32.54
N ALA A 822 14.16 32.15 31.41
CA ALA A 822 13.40 33.32 30.98
C ALA A 822 11.87 33.06 30.94
N LEU A 823 11.44 31.93 30.39
CA LEU A 823 10.02 31.54 30.34
C LEU A 823 9.45 31.18 31.73
N SER A 824 10.25 30.52 32.58
CA SER A 824 9.87 30.15 33.95
C SER A 824 9.71 31.39 34.86
N TYR A 825 10.63 32.35 34.77
CA TYR A 825 10.55 33.61 35.50
C TYR A 825 9.36 34.46 35.06
N TRP A 826 9.08 34.51 33.74
CA TRP A 826 7.90 35.17 33.19
C TRP A 826 6.59 34.57 33.74
N LYS A 827 6.45 33.23 33.72
CA LYS A 827 5.27 32.52 34.22
C LYS A 827 5.04 32.72 35.73
N ARG A 828 6.10 32.99 36.49
CA ARG A 828 6.05 33.30 37.93
C ARG A 828 5.77 34.79 38.23
N GLY A 829 5.67 35.64 37.21
CA GLY A 829 5.45 37.09 37.38
C GLY A 829 6.66 37.86 37.91
N ILE A 830 7.87 37.29 37.80
CA ILE A 830 9.11 37.87 38.34
C ILE A 830 9.91 38.48 37.17
N ILE A 831 9.41 39.56 36.57
CA ILE A 831 10.12 40.25 35.47
C ILE A 831 10.60 41.61 35.97
N GLN A 832 11.69 41.61 36.73
CA GLN A 832 12.53 42.80 36.92
C GLN A 832 14.04 42.51 36.88
N GLU A 833 14.49 41.25 36.77
CA GLU A 833 15.92 40.93 36.91
C GLU A 833 16.64 40.37 35.67
N PHE A 834 15.96 40.14 34.54
CA PHE A 834 16.61 39.53 33.36
C PHE A 834 17.25 40.51 32.35
N SER A 835 17.04 41.82 32.48
CA SER A 835 17.54 42.82 31.51
C SER A 835 18.82 43.56 31.93
N LYS A 836 19.60 43.05 32.89
CA LYS A 836 20.88 43.65 33.29
C LYS A 836 22.08 42.83 32.84
#